data_AF-A0A9W4HD25-F1
#
_entry.id   AF-A0A9W4HD25-F1
#
_cell.length_a   1.000
_cell.length_b   1.000
_cell.length_c   1.000
_cell.angle_alpha   90.00
_cell.angle_beta   90.00
_cell.angle_gamma   90.00
#
_symmetry.space_group_name_H-M   'P 1'
#
loop_
_entity.id
_entity.type
_entity.pdbx_description
1 polymer ?
#
loop_
_entity_poly.entity_id
_entity_poly.type
_entity_poly.pdbx_seq_one_letter_code
_entity_poly.pdbx_strand_id
1 'polypeptide(L)'
;MRTPLSHFLSALLLLQTCAAGPGQPLTDQTASGAIEHDADHGFAFQTGETEPRRMTQRVENAWDILRTIKDPVLQSDKSRGLLGTAVYYGRQTARLLFLNGPSTEKPEQKLNKHLAGAVEELRTAADEDRDPDAMFLLAEMNFYGNFSHPRDFKEAFRWYHELAWLDGNNTAQNMVGFMYATGIGGAVEPDQAKALMYHEFAAEAGNIRSEMTLAYRYHTGIGTPKDCDHAIHYYKKVADKAIDYYRSGPPGGRAMVRESYRWADEEGGVYGPGASVSSSGQNARDPTNATPEASVEDILEYLDLMSRKGELKATYTLGKMNFEGARGLPRNFRRAMRYFKVVTKKYWNKDGSVNSNPPAGLDKLASKAAGHIGLMYLRGEGVEQHYPTALTWFRRGIANGDSLCQHWMGLMYLKGYGVPQDGFKASHYFKAAAEQDSPASESRLGALFLDQGDVATATRYFELAARWGWMEAYYYLAEMANFGIGRQQHCGVAAAYYKMVAEKAEIVHSAFVEANAAYESGDKEAALIPSMMAAEQGYENAQANVAYLLDEHRSVLSLSSILPWTQKARSSLMRNARLALIYWTRSSKQANIDSLVKMGDYYLSGTGTPVDAEKASTCYHNAAEAHHSAQGYWNLGWMHENGVAVDQDFHMAKRYYDLALDLSPEAYLPVKLSLIKLRIRGYWNRITNGNINPIHEEEGKLLPTYPVRVFLVSYLHLFLDSKPRRTFKEWVKAFIENDEDGYYEDLYELQRGDDDEYRGLESEGHEDGYYDDLDLDIDEGILEGLLIVGLAAALLVLVYFRQQQQRNRQNENANANANANANANAQNGNGNANDRGLFPQPGDPDFGQWVAGGVGH
;
A
#
# COMPACT_ATOMS: atom_id res chain seq x y z
N MET A 1 10.24 -18.16 16.00
CA MET A 1 11.03 -17.38 16.97
C MET A 1 12.38 -17.07 16.31
N ARG A 2 12.78 -15.79 16.34
CA ARG A 2 13.85 -15.13 15.55
C ARG A 2 13.38 -14.50 14.23
N THR A 3 12.97 -13.23 14.35
CA THR A 3 12.95 -12.13 13.38
C THR A 3 13.30 -10.85 14.18
N PRO A 4 13.86 -9.80 13.57
CA PRO A 4 15.14 -9.77 12.87
C PRO A 4 16.14 -8.79 13.51
N LEU A 5 17.43 -9.02 13.26
CA LEU A 5 18.58 -8.17 13.63
C LEU A 5 18.68 -6.87 12.78
N SER A 6 17.57 -6.35 12.24
CA SER A 6 17.61 -5.30 11.18
C SER A 6 18.16 -3.95 11.67
N HIS A 7 17.85 -3.53 12.90
CA HIS A 7 18.42 -2.29 13.46
C HIS A 7 19.94 -2.38 13.67
N PHE A 8 20.47 -3.59 13.87
CA PHE A 8 21.91 -3.81 13.97
C PHE A 8 22.59 -3.84 12.60
N LEU A 9 21.92 -4.35 11.56
CA LEU A 9 22.51 -4.51 10.22
C LEU A 9 22.62 -3.21 9.44
N SER A 10 21.72 -2.23 9.61
CA SER A 10 21.82 -0.93 8.94
C SER A 10 23.02 -0.13 9.47
N ALA A 11 23.29 -0.20 10.78
CA ALA A 11 24.50 0.36 11.39
C ALA A 11 25.75 -0.49 11.09
N LEU A 12 25.65 -1.82 11.04
CA LEU A 12 26.80 -2.70 10.71
C LEU A 12 27.22 -2.63 9.23
N LEU A 13 26.30 -2.50 8.27
CA LEU A 13 26.63 -2.49 6.84
C LEU A 13 27.25 -1.16 6.40
N LEU A 14 26.88 -0.04 7.04
CA LEU A 14 27.49 1.27 6.78
C LEU A 14 28.83 1.48 7.52
N LEU A 15 29.09 0.75 8.60
CA LEU A 15 30.39 0.74 9.29
C LEU A 15 31.32 -0.40 8.86
N GLN A 16 30.82 -1.49 8.26
CA GLN A 16 31.67 -2.53 7.66
C GLN A 16 32.41 -2.05 6.41
N THR A 17 31.90 -1.03 5.71
CA THR A 17 32.68 -0.31 4.69
C THR A 17 33.82 0.52 5.30
N CYS A 18 33.77 0.77 6.61
CA CYS A 18 34.80 1.47 7.38
C CYS A 18 35.60 0.52 8.31
N ALA A 19 35.47 -0.81 8.21
CA ALA A 19 36.12 -1.73 9.15
C ALA A 19 36.72 -2.99 8.49
N ALA A 20 37.15 -2.88 7.23
CA ALA A 20 37.96 -3.92 6.60
C ALA A 20 39.44 -3.77 7.00
N GLY A 21 39.83 -4.37 8.14
CA GLY A 21 41.24 -4.67 8.41
C GLY A 21 41.77 -5.73 7.44
N PRO A 22 43.07 -5.72 7.10
CA PRO A 22 43.60 -6.45 5.96
C PRO A 22 43.54 -7.97 6.16
N GLY A 23 42.98 -8.65 5.17
CA GLY A 23 43.17 -10.08 4.98
C GLY A 23 44.65 -10.39 4.74
N GLN A 24 45.15 -11.43 5.40
CA GLN A 24 46.51 -11.94 5.23
C GLN A 24 46.81 -12.23 3.76
N PRO A 25 47.97 -11.80 3.21
CA PRO A 25 48.41 -12.25 1.90
C PRO A 25 48.96 -13.67 2.01
N LEU A 26 48.34 -14.59 1.26
CA LEU A 26 48.98 -15.83 0.86
C LEU A 26 50.21 -15.48 0.02
N THR A 27 51.36 -15.90 0.50
CA THR A 27 52.65 -15.84 -0.17
C THR A 27 52.58 -16.56 -1.51
N ASP A 28 52.96 -15.89 -2.60
CA ASP A 28 53.74 -16.57 -3.62
C ASP A 28 54.76 -15.63 -4.24
N GLN A 29 55.98 -16.14 -4.30
CA GLN A 29 57.18 -15.47 -4.78
C GLN A 29 57.15 -15.45 -6.31
N THR A 30 57.53 -14.33 -6.92
CA THR A 30 58.52 -14.27 -8.01
C THR A 30 58.82 -12.82 -8.41
N ALA A 31 60.07 -12.60 -8.78
CA ALA A 31 60.78 -11.33 -8.81
C ALA A 31 60.65 -10.53 -10.13
N SER A 32 61.27 -9.33 -10.07
CA SER A 32 61.78 -8.44 -11.14
C SER A 32 60.82 -7.40 -11.69
N GLY A 33 61.17 -6.12 -11.88
CA GLY A 33 62.41 -5.38 -11.62
C GLY A 33 62.13 -3.88 -11.79
N ALA A 34 62.95 -3.05 -11.12
CA ALA A 34 62.83 -1.60 -10.99
C ALA A 34 63.05 -0.82 -12.29
N ILE A 35 62.38 0.33 -12.45
CA ILE A 35 62.93 1.60 -13.00
C ILE A 35 62.15 2.77 -12.36
N GLU A 36 62.86 3.63 -11.62
CA GLU A 36 62.46 4.99 -11.22
C GLU A 36 62.70 5.96 -12.39
N HIS A 37 61.80 6.93 -12.59
CA HIS A 37 62.15 8.24 -13.13
C HIS A 37 61.14 9.32 -12.67
N ASP A 38 61.69 10.37 -12.07
CA ASP A 38 61.06 11.59 -11.52
C ASP A 38 60.49 12.57 -12.59
N ALA A 39 59.48 13.34 -12.12
CA ALA A 39 58.97 14.66 -12.59
C ALA A 39 58.22 14.71 -13.95
N ASP A 40 57.15 15.47 -14.18
CA ASP A 40 56.61 16.65 -13.50
C ASP A 40 55.14 16.92 -13.92
N HIS A 41 54.38 17.54 -13.01
CA HIS A 41 53.12 18.29 -13.19
C HIS A 41 51.88 17.66 -13.88
N GLY A 42 50.97 17.14 -13.06
CA GLY A 42 49.54 17.00 -13.37
C GLY A 42 48.70 17.01 -12.10
N PHE A 43 47.78 17.98 -11.97
CA PHE A 43 46.81 18.05 -10.87
C PHE A 43 45.92 16.80 -10.87
N ALA A 44 46.28 15.80 -10.06
CA ALA A 44 45.49 14.60 -9.83
C ALA A 44 44.61 14.80 -8.59
N PHE A 45 43.30 14.73 -8.79
CA PHE A 45 42.33 14.50 -7.71
C PHE A 45 42.76 13.21 -6.99
N GLN A 46 43.15 13.34 -5.72
CA GLN A 46 43.37 12.18 -4.86
C GLN A 46 42.02 11.48 -4.66
N THR A 47 41.78 10.39 -5.39
CA THR A 47 40.89 9.33 -4.93
C THR A 47 41.60 8.64 -3.77
N GLY A 48 41.60 9.31 -2.62
CA GLY A 48 42.03 8.70 -1.37
C GLY A 48 40.95 7.73 -0.92
N GLU A 49 41.26 6.44 -0.93
CA GLU A 49 40.64 5.50 -0.01
C GLU A 49 40.86 6.08 1.40
N THR A 50 39.83 6.69 1.97
CA THR A 50 39.87 7.22 3.33
C THR A 50 40.06 6.05 4.29
N GLU A 51 41.22 5.96 4.92
CA GLU A 51 41.38 5.10 6.10
C GLU A 51 40.25 5.39 7.08
N PRO A 52 39.61 4.35 7.65
CA PRO A 52 38.51 4.58 8.57
C PRO A 52 39.01 5.35 9.78
N ARG A 53 38.36 6.50 10.02
CA ARG A 53 38.64 7.36 11.16
C ARG A 53 38.51 6.51 12.43
N ARG A 54 39.56 6.49 13.26
CA ARG A 54 39.49 5.80 14.56
C ARG A 54 38.45 6.50 15.43
N MET A 55 37.48 5.73 15.91
CA MET A 55 36.47 6.21 16.85
C MET A 55 37.15 6.80 18.09
N THR A 56 36.60 7.89 18.62
CA THR A 56 37.07 8.42 19.90
C THR A 56 36.74 7.43 21.02
N GLN A 57 37.59 7.37 22.04
CA GLN A 57 37.41 6.46 23.18
C GLN A 57 36.05 6.64 23.86
N ARG A 58 35.51 7.87 23.87
CA ARG A 58 34.19 8.18 24.44
C ARG A 58 33.06 7.52 23.65
N VAL A 59 33.11 7.61 22.31
CA VAL A 59 32.13 6.98 21.43
C VAL A 59 32.19 5.47 21.56
N GLU A 60 33.38 4.87 21.62
CA GLU A 60 33.52 3.42 21.84
C GLU A 60 32.89 2.98 23.18
N ASN A 61 33.17 3.71 24.26
CA ASN A 61 32.60 3.42 25.58
C ASN A 61 31.06 3.50 25.56
N ALA A 62 30.51 4.54 24.93
CA ALA A 62 29.07 4.68 24.77
C ALA A 62 28.47 3.54 23.92
N TRP A 63 29.15 3.15 22.85
CA TRP A 63 28.73 2.05 21.96
C TRP A 63 28.67 0.71 22.69
N ASP A 64 29.65 0.42 23.53
CA ASP A 64 29.67 -0.80 24.33
C ASP A 64 28.52 -0.83 25.33
N ILE A 65 28.14 0.30 25.92
CA ILE A 65 26.95 0.39 26.76
C ILE A 65 25.69 0.13 25.93
N LEU A 66 25.55 0.77 24.77
CA LEU A 66 24.37 0.61 23.90
C LEU A 66 24.17 -0.84 23.43
N ARG A 67 25.26 -1.57 23.14
CA ARG A 67 25.21 -3.01 22.80
C ARG A 67 24.59 -3.89 23.89
N THR A 68 24.72 -3.49 25.16
CA THR A 68 24.15 -4.26 26.28
C THR A 68 22.64 -4.10 26.40
N ILE A 69 22.07 -3.06 25.80
CA ILE A 69 20.65 -2.75 25.85
C ILE A 69 19.94 -3.63 24.82
N LYS A 70 19.07 -4.53 25.30
CA LYS A 70 18.15 -5.25 24.43
C LYS A 70 16.92 -4.39 24.22
N ASP A 71 16.61 -4.10 22.96
CA ASP A 71 15.34 -3.47 22.62
C ASP A 71 14.17 -4.35 23.10
N PRO A 72 13.15 -3.76 23.73
CA PRO A 72 11.93 -4.50 24.03
C PRO A 72 11.32 -4.95 22.71
N VAL A 73 11.35 -6.26 22.45
CA VAL A 73 10.68 -6.84 21.29
C VAL A 73 9.18 -6.58 21.46
N LEU A 74 8.64 -5.62 20.70
CA LEU A 74 7.20 -5.40 20.60
C LEU A 74 6.58 -6.70 20.10
N GLN A 75 5.78 -7.35 20.95
CA GLN A 75 5.04 -8.54 20.55
C GLN A 75 3.96 -8.09 19.57
N SER A 76 4.02 -8.61 18.34
CA SER A 76 2.97 -8.43 17.33
C SER A 76 1.60 -8.80 17.92
N ASP A 77 0.71 -7.82 18.03
CA ASP A 77 -0.69 -8.03 18.44
C ASP A 77 -1.51 -8.75 17.36
N LYS A 78 -0.96 -8.98 16.14
CA LYS A 78 -1.63 -9.77 15.09
C LYS A 78 -1.83 -11.21 15.59
N SER A 79 -3.08 -11.55 15.79
CA SER A 79 -3.49 -12.89 16.18
C SER A 79 -3.41 -13.85 15.00
N ARG A 80 -2.62 -14.92 15.14
CA ARG A 80 -2.41 -15.90 14.06
C ARG A 80 -3.44 -17.04 14.17
N GLY A 81 -4.15 -17.32 13.08
CA GLY A 81 -5.15 -18.39 12.96
C GLY A 81 -6.50 -18.10 13.65
N LEU A 82 -7.50 -18.94 13.39
CA LEU A 82 -8.87 -18.85 13.94
C LEU A 82 -8.93 -18.80 15.47
N LEU A 83 -8.05 -19.55 16.15
CA LEU A 83 -7.94 -19.52 17.61
C LEU A 83 -7.32 -18.21 18.10
N GLY A 84 -6.37 -17.67 17.35
CA GLY A 84 -5.79 -16.37 17.66
C GLY A 84 -6.83 -15.27 17.57
N THR A 85 -7.61 -15.22 16.49
CA THR A 85 -8.64 -14.19 16.30
C THR A 85 -9.72 -14.28 17.37
N ALA A 86 -10.17 -15.48 17.73
CA ALA A 86 -11.09 -15.70 18.84
C ALA A 86 -10.53 -15.19 20.18
N VAL A 87 -9.24 -15.42 20.46
CA VAL A 87 -8.57 -14.92 21.68
C VAL A 87 -8.38 -13.41 21.64
N TYR A 88 -8.07 -12.82 20.49
CA TYR A 88 -7.92 -11.38 20.32
C TYR A 88 -9.25 -10.66 20.52
N TYR A 89 -10.30 -11.07 19.80
CA TYR A 89 -11.65 -10.53 19.99
C TYR A 89 -12.18 -10.84 21.39
N GLY A 90 -11.87 -12.01 21.95
CA GLY A 90 -12.17 -12.35 23.34
C GLY A 90 -11.49 -11.41 24.34
N ARG A 91 -10.22 -11.03 24.12
CA ARG A 91 -9.49 -10.09 24.96
C ARG A 91 -9.99 -8.65 24.81
N GLN A 92 -10.34 -8.24 23.58
CA GLN A 92 -10.91 -6.91 23.31
C GLN A 92 -12.31 -6.77 23.91
N THR A 93 -13.16 -7.77 23.72
CA THR A 93 -14.50 -7.82 24.33
C THR A 93 -14.41 -7.92 25.85
N ALA A 94 -13.48 -8.71 26.41
CA ALA A 94 -13.26 -8.76 27.85
C ALA A 94 -12.75 -7.44 28.42
N ARG A 95 -11.88 -6.70 27.71
CA ARG A 95 -11.47 -5.34 28.10
C ARG A 95 -12.65 -4.37 28.09
N LEU A 96 -13.45 -4.41 27.01
CA LEU A 96 -14.66 -3.58 26.85
C LEU A 96 -15.71 -3.88 27.92
N LEU A 97 -15.87 -5.14 28.31
CA LEU A 97 -16.91 -5.57 29.26
C LEU A 97 -16.46 -5.51 30.72
N PHE A 98 -15.17 -5.71 31.02
CA PHE A 98 -14.69 -5.93 32.39
C PHE A 98 -13.56 -5.02 32.88
N LEU A 99 -12.89 -4.25 32.00
CA LEU A 99 -11.79 -3.34 32.40
C LEU A 99 -12.18 -1.87 32.13
N ASN A 100 -13.19 -1.41 32.87
CA ASN A 100 -13.59 0.00 32.92
C ASN A 100 -12.66 0.77 33.86
N GLY A 101 -11.53 1.25 33.34
CA GLY A 101 -10.68 2.20 34.04
C GLY A 101 -9.95 3.11 33.05
N PRO A 102 -10.05 4.44 33.16
CA PRO A 102 -9.19 5.32 32.38
C PRO A 102 -7.75 5.09 32.87
N SER A 103 -6.86 4.68 31.96
CA SER A 103 -5.43 4.73 32.23
C SER A 103 -4.97 6.19 32.08
N THR A 104 -5.31 7.02 33.07
CA THR A 104 -4.68 8.31 33.27
C THR A 104 -3.32 8.05 33.90
N GLU A 105 -2.30 8.00 33.05
CA GLU A 105 -0.91 8.42 33.27
C GLU A 105 -0.07 7.65 32.24
N LYS A 106 0.50 8.38 31.28
CA LYS A 106 1.68 7.87 30.59
C LYS A 106 2.73 7.70 31.68
N PRO A 107 3.19 6.48 31.99
CA PRO A 107 4.33 6.36 32.89
C PRO A 107 5.47 7.11 32.20
N GLU A 108 5.97 8.18 32.82
CA GLU A 108 7.24 8.76 32.42
C GLU A 108 8.25 7.60 32.47
N GLN A 109 8.66 7.14 31.30
CA GLN A 109 9.67 6.10 31.18
C GLN A 109 10.95 6.68 31.76
N LYS A 110 11.24 6.37 33.03
CA LYS A 110 12.52 6.69 33.64
C LYS A 110 13.59 6.04 32.78
N LEU A 111 14.36 6.88 32.08
CA LEU A 111 15.43 6.46 31.19
C LEU A 111 16.35 5.49 31.95
N ASN A 112 16.68 4.36 31.34
CA ASN A 112 17.60 3.40 31.93
C ASN A 112 18.90 4.13 32.30
N LYS A 113 19.37 4.01 33.54
CA LYS A 113 20.57 4.73 34.02
C LYS A 113 21.80 4.48 33.13
N HIS A 114 21.91 3.28 32.56
CA HIS A 114 22.97 2.94 31.62
C HIS A 114 22.83 3.72 30.29
N LEU A 115 21.61 3.82 29.77
CA LEU A 115 21.32 4.60 28.56
C LEU A 115 21.58 6.09 28.79
N ALA A 116 21.17 6.62 29.94
CA ALA A 116 21.43 8.01 30.32
C ALA A 116 22.93 8.33 30.35
N GLY A 117 23.74 7.43 30.93
CA GLY A 117 25.20 7.56 30.94
C GLY A 117 25.81 7.52 29.54
N ALA A 118 25.34 6.62 28.67
CA ALA A 118 25.82 6.55 27.29
C ALA A 118 25.47 7.81 26.48
N VAL A 119 24.25 8.33 26.64
CA VAL A 119 23.82 9.57 25.97
C VAL A 119 24.66 10.76 26.44
N GLU A 120 25.01 10.83 27.73
CA GLU A 120 25.87 11.90 28.24
C GLU A 120 27.31 11.81 27.72
N GLU A 121 27.89 10.62 27.64
CA GLU A 121 29.21 10.42 27.00
C GLU A 121 29.20 10.81 25.52
N LEU A 122 28.12 10.47 24.79
CA LEU A 122 27.97 10.91 23.40
C LEU A 122 27.81 12.41 23.28
N ARG A 123 27.05 13.03 24.20
CA ARG A 123 26.83 14.48 24.21
C ARG A 123 28.12 15.23 24.48
N THR A 124 28.92 14.78 25.44
CA THR A 124 30.24 15.37 25.71
C THR A 124 31.17 15.21 24.51
N ALA A 125 31.19 14.05 23.84
CA ALA A 125 31.97 13.87 22.62
C ALA A 125 31.48 14.76 21.46
N ALA A 126 30.17 15.00 21.34
CA ALA A 126 29.62 15.88 20.31
C ALA A 126 29.90 17.37 20.60
N ASP A 127 29.68 17.83 21.84
CA ASP A 127 29.84 19.24 22.22
C ASP A 127 31.33 19.65 22.40
N GLU A 128 32.15 18.81 23.05
CA GLU A 128 33.56 19.11 23.35
C GLU A 128 34.49 18.71 22.20
N ASP A 129 34.41 17.46 21.76
CA ASP A 129 35.34 16.90 20.77
C ASP A 129 34.89 17.16 19.32
N ARG A 130 33.66 17.65 19.12
CA ARG A 130 33.01 17.82 17.81
C ARG A 130 33.09 16.57 16.95
N ASP A 131 32.89 15.41 17.58
CA ASP A 131 32.97 14.12 16.90
C ASP A 131 31.74 13.90 16.00
N PRO A 132 31.91 13.75 14.66
CA PRO A 132 30.79 13.51 13.76
C PRO A 132 30.02 12.22 14.06
N ASP A 133 30.71 11.17 14.54
CA ASP A 133 30.07 9.88 14.84
C ASP A 133 29.14 10.00 16.06
N ALA A 134 29.55 10.79 17.06
CA ALA A 134 28.74 11.08 18.23
C ALA A 134 27.50 11.90 17.86
N MET A 135 27.67 12.95 17.05
CA MET A 135 26.55 13.77 16.53
C MET A 135 25.57 12.92 15.74
N PHE A 136 26.07 12.05 14.85
CA PHE A 136 25.22 11.17 14.04
C PHE A 136 24.41 10.21 14.93
N LEU A 137 25.06 9.56 15.89
CA LEU A 137 24.39 8.61 16.78
C LEU A 137 23.34 9.29 17.66
N LEU A 138 23.64 10.47 18.21
CA LEU A 138 22.66 11.27 18.95
C LEU A 138 21.49 11.68 18.06
N ALA A 139 21.74 12.08 16.81
CA ALA A 139 20.69 12.44 15.87
C ALA A 139 19.77 11.25 15.58
N GLU A 140 20.32 10.07 15.30
CA GLU A 140 19.58 8.83 15.05
C GLU A 140 18.75 8.39 16.26
N MET A 141 19.33 8.44 17.47
CA MET A 141 18.64 8.11 18.72
C MET A 141 17.47 9.06 19.00
N ASN A 142 17.66 10.36 18.80
CA ASN A 142 16.61 11.36 18.97
C ASN A 142 15.53 11.25 17.88
N PHE A 143 15.89 10.87 16.65
CA PHE A 143 14.95 10.80 15.53
C PHE A 143 14.10 9.53 15.53
N TYR A 144 14.72 8.35 15.61
CA TYR A 144 14.01 7.06 15.55
C TYR A 144 13.58 6.55 16.92
N GLY A 145 14.21 7.01 18.01
CA GLY A 145 13.95 6.49 19.36
C GLY A 145 14.58 5.12 19.62
N ASN A 146 15.69 4.81 18.93
CA ASN A 146 16.44 3.58 19.10
C ASN A 146 16.88 3.40 20.56
N PHE A 147 17.06 2.15 21.01
CA PHE A 147 17.42 1.81 22.40
C PHE A 147 16.39 2.25 23.44
N SER A 148 15.13 2.47 23.04
CA SER A 148 14.07 3.06 23.88
C SER A 148 14.37 4.51 24.32
N HIS A 149 15.17 5.24 23.55
CA HIS A 149 15.39 6.67 23.74
C HIS A 149 14.12 7.46 23.37
N PRO A 150 13.72 8.49 24.14
CA PRO A 150 12.57 9.32 23.76
C PRO A 150 12.84 10.05 22.44
N ARG A 151 11.84 10.11 21.56
CA ARG A 151 11.95 10.81 20.28
C ARG A 151 11.86 12.33 20.50
N ASP A 152 12.89 13.04 20.07
CA ASP A 152 12.93 14.51 20.05
C ASP A 152 13.46 14.99 18.69
N PHE A 153 12.53 15.41 17.83
CA PHE A 153 12.86 15.88 16.49
C PHE A 153 13.64 17.20 16.48
N LYS A 154 13.56 18.03 17.53
CA LYS A 154 14.28 19.31 17.58
C LYS A 154 15.76 19.10 17.83
N GLU A 155 16.08 18.27 18.83
CA GLU A 155 17.46 17.87 19.09
C GLU A 155 18.04 17.05 17.91
N ALA A 156 17.25 16.14 17.32
CA ALA A 156 17.68 15.44 16.11
C ALA A 156 18.04 16.39 14.96
N PHE A 157 17.20 17.40 14.71
CA PHE A 157 17.47 18.41 13.67
C PHE A 157 18.77 19.17 13.95
N ARG A 158 18.98 19.58 15.20
CA ARG A 158 20.20 20.30 15.61
C ARG A 158 21.45 19.48 15.26
N TRP A 159 21.50 18.22 15.68
CA TRP A 159 22.66 17.36 15.43
C TRP A 159 22.86 17.04 13.95
N TYR A 160 21.80 16.73 13.19
CA TYR A 160 21.93 16.54 11.74
C TYR A 160 22.40 17.80 11.02
N HIS A 161 21.90 18.97 11.42
CA HIS A 161 22.30 20.24 10.82
C HIS A 161 23.75 20.61 11.15
N GLU A 162 24.19 20.43 12.40
CA GLU A 162 25.59 20.64 12.79
C GLU A 162 26.52 19.68 12.05
N LEU A 163 26.15 18.40 11.95
CA LEU A 163 26.92 17.39 11.22
C LEU A 163 27.00 17.69 9.71
N ALA A 164 25.89 18.10 9.10
CA ALA A 164 25.84 18.49 7.69
C ALA A 164 26.72 19.72 7.40
N TRP A 165 26.81 20.66 8.36
CA TRP A 165 27.67 21.83 8.25
C TRP A 165 29.16 21.45 8.40
N LEU A 166 29.50 20.64 9.41
CA LEU A 166 30.89 20.38 9.82
C LEU A 166 31.64 19.45 8.88
N ASP A 167 31.01 18.32 8.54
CA ASP A 167 31.66 17.22 7.83
C ASP A 167 31.17 17.11 6.38
N GLY A 168 30.03 17.74 6.06
CA GLY A 168 29.38 17.54 4.76
C GLY A 168 28.79 16.13 4.60
N ASN A 169 28.50 15.45 5.71
CA ASN A 169 28.01 14.08 5.71
C ASN A 169 26.71 13.95 4.88
N ASN A 170 26.74 13.09 3.86
CA ASN A 170 25.66 12.95 2.89
C ASN A 170 24.35 12.42 3.51
N THR A 171 24.43 11.62 4.58
CA THR A 171 23.27 11.07 5.26
C THR A 171 22.63 12.13 6.13
N ALA A 172 23.44 12.94 6.82
CA ALA A 172 22.96 14.09 7.58
C ALA A 172 22.28 15.12 6.66
N GLN A 173 22.89 15.46 5.52
CA GLN A 173 22.28 16.34 4.52
C GLN A 173 20.94 15.79 4.00
N ASN A 174 20.86 14.49 3.70
CA ASN A 174 19.60 13.84 3.32
C ASN A 174 18.52 13.97 4.41
N MET A 175 18.88 13.77 5.68
CA MET A 175 17.95 13.90 6.81
C MET A 175 17.49 15.33 7.02
N VAL A 176 18.39 16.32 6.94
CA VAL A 176 18.05 17.75 6.98
C VAL A 176 17.08 18.10 5.84
N GLY A 177 17.36 17.64 4.61
CA GLY A 177 16.47 17.82 3.46
C GLY A 177 15.08 17.22 3.70
N PHE A 178 15.01 16.00 4.23
CA PHE A 178 13.76 15.33 4.61
C PHE A 178 12.96 16.09 5.68
N MET A 179 13.64 16.63 6.70
CA MET A 179 12.99 17.39 7.77
C MET A 179 12.42 18.72 7.26
N TYR A 180 13.14 19.43 6.39
CA TYR A 180 12.61 20.62 5.71
C TYR A 180 11.45 20.29 4.75
N ALA A 181 11.49 19.13 4.08
CA ALA A 181 10.44 18.72 3.15
C ALA A 181 9.11 18.45 3.85
N THR A 182 9.16 17.83 5.03
CA THR A 182 7.98 17.29 5.72
C THR A 182 7.53 18.10 6.93
N GLY A 183 8.44 18.88 7.54
CA GLY A 183 8.19 19.58 8.81
C GLY A 183 7.90 18.63 9.97
N ILE A 184 8.46 17.42 9.94
CA ILE A 184 8.15 16.35 10.88
C ILE A 184 8.35 16.79 12.34
N GLY A 185 7.39 16.43 13.20
CA GLY A 185 7.43 16.74 14.63
C GLY A 185 7.35 18.23 14.99
N GLY A 186 7.11 19.12 14.01
CA GLY A 186 7.18 20.57 14.24
C GLY A 186 8.58 21.03 14.66
N ALA A 187 9.62 20.28 14.29
CA ALA A 187 11.00 20.65 14.56
C ALA A 187 11.43 21.88 13.74
N VAL A 188 10.94 21.95 12.50
CA VAL A 188 11.27 22.98 11.52
C VAL A 188 10.04 23.29 10.67
N GLU A 189 9.90 24.54 10.26
CA GLU A 189 8.87 24.94 9.30
C GLU A 189 9.15 24.35 7.91
N PRO A 190 8.15 23.78 7.22
CA PRO A 190 8.34 23.20 5.90
C PRO A 190 8.87 24.23 4.89
N ASP A 191 9.99 23.92 4.24
CA ASP A 191 10.63 24.74 3.21
C ASP A 191 11.14 23.85 2.08
N GLN A 192 10.40 23.84 0.97
CA GLN A 192 10.72 22.98 -0.17
C GLN A 192 12.00 23.41 -0.89
N ALA A 193 12.38 24.69 -0.83
CA ALA A 193 13.59 25.18 -1.49
C ALA A 193 14.84 24.73 -0.74
N LYS A 194 14.84 24.84 0.60
CA LYS A 194 15.92 24.28 1.43
C LYS A 194 15.97 22.76 1.32
N ALA A 195 14.82 22.09 1.31
CA ALA A 195 14.77 20.65 1.14
C ALA A 195 15.45 20.21 -0.16
N LEU A 196 15.14 20.87 -1.29
CA LEU A 196 15.78 20.60 -2.56
C LEU A 196 17.30 20.81 -2.47
N MET A 197 17.75 21.96 -1.97
CA MET A 197 19.16 22.29 -1.84
C MET A 197 19.96 21.22 -1.06
N TYR A 198 19.44 20.77 0.09
CA TYR A 198 20.13 19.74 0.88
C TYR A 198 20.13 18.36 0.22
N HIS A 199 19.05 18.01 -0.48
CA HIS A 199 19.02 16.78 -1.27
C HIS A 199 20.00 16.82 -2.44
N GLU A 200 20.19 17.96 -3.11
CA GLU A 200 21.22 18.15 -4.15
C GLU A 200 22.62 17.90 -3.60
N PHE A 201 22.98 18.51 -2.46
CA PHE A 201 24.28 18.26 -1.83
C PHE A 201 24.49 16.79 -1.47
N ALA A 202 23.46 16.15 -0.90
CA ALA A 202 23.52 14.74 -0.55
C ALA A 202 23.64 13.83 -1.78
N ALA A 203 22.94 14.14 -2.87
CA ALA A 203 22.97 13.36 -4.10
C ALA A 203 24.30 13.50 -4.85
N GLU A 204 24.90 14.69 -4.89
CA GLU A 204 26.25 14.88 -5.43
C GLU A 204 27.31 14.14 -4.60
N ALA A 205 27.09 14.03 -3.29
CA ALA A 205 27.90 13.18 -2.41
C ALA A 205 27.53 11.67 -2.48
N GLY A 206 26.70 11.26 -3.45
CA GLY A 206 26.40 9.86 -3.77
C GLY A 206 25.30 9.19 -2.94
N ASN A 207 24.52 9.94 -2.15
CA ASN A 207 23.43 9.39 -1.34
C ASN A 207 22.26 8.92 -2.22
N ILE A 208 22.05 7.61 -2.28
CA ILE A 208 21.05 6.97 -3.15
C ILE A 208 19.61 7.42 -2.82
N ARG A 209 19.30 7.68 -1.54
CA ARG A 209 17.96 8.12 -1.13
C ARG A 209 17.66 9.51 -1.65
N SER A 210 18.63 10.42 -1.55
CA SER A 210 18.51 11.77 -2.09
C SER A 210 18.49 11.78 -3.61
N GLU A 211 19.31 10.98 -4.29
CA GLU A 211 19.24 10.81 -5.76
C GLU A 211 17.82 10.39 -6.19
N MET A 212 17.23 9.39 -5.53
CA MET A 212 15.87 8.94 -5.82
C MET A 212 14.82 10.04 -5.54
N THR A 213 14.92 10.74 -4.41
CA THR A 213 14.03 11.85 -4.05
C THR A 213 14.11 13.01 -5.06
N LEU A 214 15.30 13.41 -5.49
CA LEU A 214 15.48 14.45 -6.50
C LEU A 214 14.90 14.04 -7.85
N ALA A 215 15.16 12.79 -8.27
CA ALA A 215 14.61 12.25 -9.50
C ALA A 215 13.07 12.34 -9.52
N TYR A 216 12.43 11.97 -8.41
CA TYR A 216 10.99 12.10 -8.23
C TYR A 216 10.51 13.56 -8.21
N ARG A 217 11.22 14.45 -7.52
CA ARG A 217 10.89 15.88 -7.44
C ARG A 217 10.94 16.57 -8.81
N TYR A 218 11.99 16.35 -9.60
CA TYR A 218 12.09 16.89 -10.96
C TYR A 218 11.07 16.27 -11.92
N HIS A 219 10.80 14.97 -11.79
CA HIS A 219 9.81 14.29 -12.62
C HIS A 219 8.39 14.83 -12.39
N THR A 220 8.01 15.06 -11.13
CA THR A 220 6.66 15.50 -10.75
C THR A 220 6.50 17.02 -10.65
N GLY A 221 7.60 17.75 -10.46
CA GLY A 221 7.62 19.21 -10.26
C GLY A 221 7.31 19.62 -8.81
N ILE A 222 7.92 18.97 -7.81
CA ILE A 222 7.74 19.30 -6.39
C ILE A 222 8.86 20.22 -5.92
N GLY A 223 8.54 21.50 -5.70
CA GLY A 223 9.52 22.51 -5.31
C GLY A 223 10.37 23.02 -6.48
N THR A 224 10.18 22.48 -7.68
CA THR A 224 10.85 22.83 -8.93
C THR A 224 9.86 22.73 -10.11
N PRO A 225 10.12 23.40 -11.25
CA PRO A 225 9.43 23.05 -12.49
C PRO A 225 9.78 21.61 -12.90
N LYS A 226 8.88 20.98 -13.67
CA LYS A 226 9.13 19.65 -14.22
C LYS A 226 10.31 19.70 -15.19
N ASP A 227 11.28 18.83 -14.98
CA ASP A 227 12.46 18.70 -15.82
C ASP A 227 12.79 17.22 -16.02
N CYS A 228 12.69 16.75 -17.27
CA CYS A 228 12.90 15.35 -17.57
C CYS A 228 14.39 14.96 -17.63
N ASP A 229 15.28 15.88 -17.99
CA ASP A 229 16.70 15.58 -18.16
C ASP A 229 17.38 15.40 -16.80
N HIS A 230 17.09 16.30 -15.85
CA HIS A 230 17.55 16.14 -14.47
C HIS A 230 16.94 14.91 -13.79
N ALA A 231 15.65 14.61 -14.06
CA ALA A 231 15.02 13.40 -13.55
C ALA A 231 15.71 12.13 -14.07
N ILE A 232 16.03 12.06 -15.36
CA ILE A 232 16.77 10.92 -15.94
C ILE A 232 18.16 10.82 -15.35
N HIS A 233 18.87 11.93 -15.19
CA HIS A 233 20.22 11.93 -14.63
C HIS A 233 20.27 11.21 -13.28
N TYR A 234 19.36 11.57 -12.36
CA TYR A 234 19.30 10.95 -11.04
C TYR A 234 18.69 9.56 -11.05
N TYR A 235 17.60 9.30 -11.79
CA TYR A 235 17.03 7.96 -11.88
C TYR A 235 18.01 6.97 -12.51
N LYS A 236 18.82 7.39 -13.48
CA LYS A 236 19.87 6.57 -14.07
C LYS A 236 20.94 6.21 -13.03
N LYS A 237 21.45 7.16 -12.25
CA LYS A 237 22.40 6.89 -11.15
C LYS A 237 21.87 5.81 -10.20
N VAL A 238 20.59 5.89 -9.81
CA VAL A 238 19.96 4.89 -8.94
C VAL A 238 19.75 3.55 -9.66
N ALA A 239 19.32 3.58 -10.93
CA ALA A 239 19.10 2.38 -11.75
C ALA A 239 20.40 1.61 -12.01
N ASP A 240 21.51 2.30 -12.24
CA ASP A 240 22.84 1.71 -12.41
C ASP A 240 23.24 0.97 -11.13
N LYS A 241 23.12 1.62 -9.96
CA LYS A 241 23.36 0.99 -8.64
C LYS A 241 22.43 -0.19 -8.40
N ALA A 242 21.17 -0.12 -8.82
CA ALA A 242 20.18 -1.19 -8.72
C ALA A 242 20.56 -2.41 -9.58
N ILE A 243 21.00 -2.18 -10.82
CA ILE A 243 21.46 -3.23 -11.74
C ILE A 243 22.77 -3.86 -11.27
N ASP A 244 23.69 -3.06 -10.74
CA ASP A 244 24.93 -3.57 -10.14
C ASP A 244 24.64 -4.44 -8.92
N TYR A 245 23.72 -4.00 -8.06
CA TYR A 245 23.25 -4.82 -6.94
C TYR A 245 22.61 -6.12 -7.42
N TYR A 246 21.74 -6.08 -8.45
CA TYR A 246 21.15 -7.26 -9.06
C TYR A 246 22.22 -8.23 -9.59
N ARG A 247 23.19 -7.72 -10.36
CA ARG A 247 24.27 -8.49 -11.01
C ARG A 247 25.32 -9.01 -10.03
N SER A 248 25.50 -8.37 -8.87
CA SER A 248 26.39 -8.84 -7.79
C SER A 248 25.96 -10.18 -7.17
N GLY A 249 24.75 -10.66 -7.49
CA GLY A 249 24.23 -11.92 -7.01
C GLY A 249 24.89 -13.15 -7.65
N PRO A 250 24.52 -14.36 -7.18
CA PRO A 250 24.91 -15.61 -7.84
C PRO A 250 24.37 -15.66 -9.29
N PRO A 251 24.84 -16.60 -10.14
CA PRO A 251 24.47 -16.67 -11.56
C PRO A 251 22.97 -16.43 -11.82
N GLY A 252 22.68 -15.41 -12.63
CA GLY A 252 21.32 -14.94 -12.96
C GLY A 252 20.71 -13.95 -11.95
N GLY A 253 21.53 -13.37 -11.08
CA GLY A 253 21.20 -12.19 -10.28
C GLY A 253 20.58 -12.48 -8.92
N ARG A 254 20.53 -11.45 -8.07
CA ARG A 254 19.83 -11.50 -6.77
C ARG A 254 18.32 -11.59 -6.98
N ALA A 255 17.64 -12.33 -6.12
CA ALA A 255 16.18 -12.27 -6.07
C ALA A 255 15.79 -10.94 -5.38
N MET A 256 14.95 -10.15 -6.05
CA MET A 256 14.37 -8.94 -5.47
C MET A 256 13.02 -9.30 -4.86
N VAL A 257 12.85 -9.00 -3.58
CA VAL A 257 11.57 -9.14 -2.88
C VAL A 257 10.91 -7.77 -2.87
N ARG A 258 9.64 -7.72 -3.26
CA ARG A 258 8.82 -6.51 -3.19
C ARG A 258 8.20 -6.41 -1.80
N GLU A 259 8.64 -5.43 -1.04
CA GLU A 259 8.13 -5.05 0.28
C GLU A 259 7.21 -3.82 0.19
N SER A 260 7.19 -3.12 -0.95
CA SER A 260 6.26 -2.03 -1.23
C SER A 260 4.84 -2.55 -1.51
N TYR A 261 4.03 -2.63 -0.47
CA TYR A 261 2.60 -2.91 -0.56
C TYR A 261 1.81 -1.87 0.24
N ARG A 262 0.53 -1.73 -0.11
CA ARG A 262 -0.39 -0.84 0.59
C ARG A 262 -0.96 -1.56 1.80
N TRP A 263 -0.86 -0.94 2.97
CA TRP A 263 -1.40 -1.46 4.21
C TRP A 263 -2.93 -1.48 4.21
N ALA A 264 -3.56 -0.53 3.53
CA ALA A 264 -5.01 -0.49 3.38
C ALA A 264 -5.53 -1.77 2.68
N ASP A 265 -4.80 -2.30 1.70
CA ASP A 265 -5.20 -3.49 0.95
C ASP A 265 -5.27 -4.74 1.85
N GLU A 266 -4.50 -4.82 2.96
CA GLU A 266 -4.64 -5.89 3.98
C GLU A 266 -6.02 -5.89 4.65
N GLU A 267 -6.67 -4.73 4.72
CA GLU A 267 -7.95 -4.52 5.40
C GLU A 267 -9.12 -4.49 4.39
N GLY A 268 -8.88 -4.91 3.14
CA GLY A 268 -9.85 -4.81 2.05
C GLY A 268 -9.84 -3.45 1.34
N GLY A 269 -8.78 -2.65 1.49
CA GLY A 269 -8.61 -1.34 0.88
C GLY A 269 -9.08 -0.19 1.78
N VAL A 270 -9.01 1.03 1.24
CA VAL A 270 -9.19 2.26 2.02
C VAL A 270 -10.63 2.44 2.55
N TYR A 271 -11.61 1.94 1.81
CA TYR A 271 -13.04 1.95 2.15
C TYR A 271 -13.53 0.61 2.72
N GLY A 272 -12.65 -0.38 2.81
CA GLY A 272 -12.98 -1.74 3.22
C GLY A 272 -13.37 -2.67 2.05
N PRO A 273 -13.54 -3.97 2.34
CA PRO A 273 -13.71 -5.01 1.34
C PRO A 273 -15.00 -4.82 0.53
N GLY A 274 -14.92 -5.00 -0.79
CA GLY A 274 -16.04 -4.84 -1.72
C GLY A 274 -16.37 -3.39 -2.09
N ALA A 275 -15.91 -2.40 -1.31
CA ALA A 275 -16.10 -0.98 -1.61
C ALA A 275 -14.87 -0.36 -2.30
N SER A 276 -13.67 -0.68 -1.81
CA SER A 276 -12.42 -0.19 -2.38
C SER A 276 -12.12 -0.88 -3.70
N VAL A 277 -11.55 -0.15 -4.67
CA VAL A 277 -11.22 -0.70 -6.00
C VAL A 277 -10.21 -1.86 -5.89
N SER A 278 -9.34 -1.84 -4.88
CA SER A 278 -8.43 -2.95 -4.58
C SER A 278 -9.13 -4.28 -4.28
N SER A 279 -10.42 -4.25 -3.92
CA SER A 279 -11.17 -5.38 -3.35
C SER A 279 -12.56 -5.59 -3.97
N SER A 280 -12.89 -4.91 -5.06
CA SER A 280 -14.20 -4.95 -5.71
C SER A 280 -14.11 -5.40 -7.18
N GLY A 281 -15.20 -5.93 -7.71
CA GLY A 281 -15.30 -6.35 -9.11
C GLY A 281 -14.26 -7.42 -9.49
N GLN A 282 -13.53 -7.18 -10.59
CA GLN A 282 -12.49 -8.13 -11.07
C GLN A 282 -11.32 -8.26 -10.09
N ASN A 283 -10.97 -7.18 -9.39
CA ASN A 283 -9.83 -7.16 -8.45
C ASN A 283 -10.09 -7.99 -7.18
N ALA A 284 -11.36 -8.24 -6.83
CA ALA A 284 -11.73 -9.11 -5.72
C ALA A 284 -11.32 -10.58 -5.96
N ARG A 285 -11.19 -10.99 -7.23
CA ARG A 285 -10.82 -12.36 -7.63
C ARG A 285 -9.31 -12.58 -7.70
N ASP A 286 -8.51 -11.51 -7.66
CA ASP A 286 -7.06 -11.62 -7.75
C ASP A 286 -6.44 -12.14 -6.45
N PRO A 287 -5.71 -13.26 -6.48
CA PRO A 287 -5.11 -13.86 -5.28
C PRO A 287 -4.00 -13.00 -4.65
N THR A 288 -3.49 -11.99 -5.37
CA THR A 288 -2.53 -11.01 -4.83
C THR A 288 -3.20 -9.90 -4.03
N ASN A 289 -4.47 -9.62 -4.32
CA ASN A 289 -5.35 -8.69 -3.59
C ASN A 289 -6.31 -9.45 -2.68
N ALA A 290 -6.03 -10.73 -2.45
CA ALA A 290 -6.91 -11.64 -1.74
C ALA A 290 -7.33 -11.01 -0.42
N THR A 291 -8.63 -11.11 -0.17
CA THR A 291 -9.32 -10.61 1.01
C THR A 291 -8.54 -10.94 2.30
N PRO A 292 -8.82 -10.24 3.42
CA PRO A 292 -8.24 -10.55 4.73
C PRO A 292 -8.35 -12.04 5.15
N GLU A 293 -9.16 -12.83 4.45
CA GLU A 293 -9.54 -14.21 4.71
C GLU A 293 -8.62 -15.26 4.06
N ALA A 294 -7.79 -14.91 3.07
CA ALA A 294 -6.85 -15.84 2.45
C ALA A 294 -5.40 -15.41 2.74
N SER A 295 -4.97 -15.63 3.98
CA SER A 295 -3.58 -15.36 4.35
C SER A 295 -2.64 -16.32 3.61
N VAL A 296 -1.38 -15.90 3.39
CA VAL A 296 -0.35 -16.77 2.77
C VAL A 296 -0.23 -18.10 3.52
N GLU A 297 -0.46 -18.10 4.84
CA GLU A 297 -0.44 -19.31 5.65
C GLU A 297 -1.57 -20.27 5.31
N ASP A 298 -2.79 -19.77 5.05
CA ASP A 298 -3.94 -20.61 4.68
C ASP A 298 -3.70 -21.29 3.32
N ILE A 299 -3.09 -20.56 2.38
CA ILE A 299 -2.67 -21.11 1.09
C ILE A 299 -1.60 -22.19 1.30
N LEU A 300 -0.63 -21.97 2.18
CA LEU A 300 0.42 -22.95 2.48
C LEU A 300 -0.14 -24.19 3.18
N GLU A 301 -1.10 -24.03 4.09
CA GLU A 301 -1.79 -25.13 4.76
C GLU A 301 -2.58 -25.97 3.76
N TYR A 302 -3.34 -25.30 2.88
CA TYR A 302 -4.05 -25.95 1.79
C TYR A 302 -3.09 -26.72 0.87
N LEU A 303 -2.00 -26.09 0.43
CA LEU A 303 -1.01 -26.73 -0.44
C LEU A 303 -0.28 -27.89 0.25
N ASP A 304 0.00 -27.80 1.55
CA ASP A 304 0.58 -28.90 2.32
C ASP A 304 -0.39 -30.06 2.46
N LEU A 305 -1.69 -29.79 2.71
CA LEU A 305 -2.75 -30.80 2.73
C LEU A 305 -2.83 -31.53 1.38
N MET A 306 -2.87 -30.78 0.28
CA MET A 306 -2.92 -31.35 -1.07
C MET A 306 -1.64 -32.12 -1.43
N SER A 307 -0.47 -31.63 -1.00
CA SER A 307 0.80 -32.35 -1.13
C SER A 307 0.79 -33.68 -0.39
N ARG A 308 0.24 -33.73 0.85
CA ARG A 308 0.08 -34.96 1.64
C ARG A 308 -0.89 -35.96 1.01
N LYS A 309 -1.94 -35.48 0.35
CA LYS A 309 -2.85 -36.31 -0.48
C LYS A 309 -2.14 -36.92 -1.70
N GLY A 310 -0.94 -36.45 -2.03
CA GLY A 310 -0.10 -36.98 -3.11
C GLY A 310 -0.16 -36.16 -4.39
N GLU A 311 -0.82 -34.99 -4.37
CA GLU A 311 -0.92 -34.09 -5.52
C GLU A 311 0.44 -33.47 -5.83
N LEU A 312 0.93 -33.72 -7.04
CA LEU A 312 2.27 -33.31 -7.44
C LEU A 312 2.35 -31.82 -7.77
N LYS A 313 1.31 -31.25 -8.37
CA LYS A 313 1.23 -29.83 -8.68
C LYS A 313 1.33 -28.99 -7.40
N ALA A 314 0.53 -29.29 -6.38
CA ALA A 314 0.62 -28.67 -5.06
C ALA A 314 2.03 -28.82 -4.44
N THR A 315 2.62 -30.02 -4.52
CA THR A 315 3.98 -30.29 -4.01
C THR A 315 5.03 -29.41 -4.70
N TYR A 316 4.95 -29.28 -6.03
CA TYR A 316 5.84 -28.42 -6.80
C TYR A 316 5.64 -26.94 -6.45
N THR A 317 4.39 -26.48 -6.38
CA THR A 317 4.05 -25.09 -6.02
C THR A 317 4.58 -24.75 -4.63
N LEU A 318 4.43 -25.64 -3.66
CA LEU A 318 4.98 -25.48 -2.32
C LEU A 318 6.52 -25.41 -2.35
N GLY A 319 7.17 -26.23 -3.18
CA GLY A 319 8.61 -26.14 -3.44
C GLY A 319 9.03 -24.79 -4.01
N LYS A 320 8.29 -24.29 -5.02
CA LYS A 320 8.52 -22.99 -5.67
C LYS A 320 8.35 -21.83 -4.69
N MET A 321 7.25 -21.81 -3.91
CA MET A 321 7.02 -20.79 -2.88
C MET A 321 8.13 -20.75 -1.83
N ASN A 322 8.62 -21.90 -1.38
CA ASN A 322 9.77 -21.96 -0.46
C ASN A 322 11.09 -21.52 -1.13
N PHE A 323 11.23 -21.66 -2.45
CA PHE A 323 12.44 -21.26 -3.18
C PHE A 323 12.50 -19.75 -3.45
N GLU A 324 11.40 -19.19 -3.96
CA GLU A 324 11.27 -17.77 -4.30
C GLU A 324 11.06 -16.91 -3.06
N GLY A 325 10.34 -17.45 -2.07
CA GLY A 325 9.82 -16.68 -0.94
C GLY A 325 8.57 -15.91 -1.34
N ALA A 326 7.83 -15.44 -0.34
CA ALA A 326 6.70 -14.55 -0.52
C ALA A 326 6.63 -13.60 0.67
N ARG A 327 5.70 -12.66 0.62
CA ARG A 327 5.41 -11.77 1.75
C ARG A 327 5.12 -12.58 3.01
N GLY A 328 5.87 -12.32 4.08
CA GLY A 328 5.79 -13.08 5.34
C GLY A 328 6.35 -14.51 5.29
N LEU A 329 6.73 -15.02 4.11
CA LEU A 329 7.32 -16.35 3.91
C LEU A 329 8.80 -16.22 3.50
N PRO A 330 9.76 -16.34 4.44
CA PRO A 330 11.17 -16.31 4.11
C PRO A 330 11.58 -17.51 3.25
N ARG A 331 12.55 -17.29 2.36
CA ARG A 331 13.12 -18.34 1.49
C ARG A 331 13.69 -19.49 2.33
N ASN A 332 13.30 -20.72 1.99
CA ASN A 332 13.78 -21.94 2.62
C ASN A 332 14.19 -22.98 1.58
N PHE A 333 15.44 -22.88 1.14
CA PHE A 333 16.02 -23.77 0.13
C PHE A 333 16.01 -25.25 0.53
N ARG A 334 16.20 -25.56 1.81
CA ARG A 334 16.22 -26.95 2.28
C ARG A 334 14.84 -27.62 2.13
N ARG A 335 13.76 -26.90 2.44
CA ARG A 335 12.39 -27.37 2.20
C ARG A 335 12.09 -27.45 0.70
N ALA A 336 12.42 -26.41 -0.06
CA ALA A 336 12.25 -26.38 -1.51
C ALA A 336 12.89 -27.60 -2.21
N MET A 337 14.17 -27.87 -1.90
CA MET A 337 14.90 -29.03 -2.43
C MET A 337 14.21 -30.37 -2.11
N ARG A 338 13.62 -30.50 -0.92
CA ARG A 338 12.90 -31.71 -0.53
C ARG A 338 11.67 -31.91 -1.41
N TYR A 339 10.84 -30.88 -1.58
CA TYR A 339 9.63 -30.93 -2.40
C TYR A 339 9.96 -31.19 -3.87
N PHE A 340 10.95 -30.50 -4.44
CA PHE A 340 11.38 -30.76 -5.82
C PHE A 340 11.87 -32.20 -6.01
N LYS A 341 12.67 -32.74 -5.06
CA LYS A 341 13.10 -34.14 -5.11
C LYS A 341 11.95 -35.13 -5.04
N VAL A 342 10.87 -34.85 -4.30
CA VAL A 342 9.68 -35.70 -4.26
C VAL A 342 9.05 -35.80 -5.65
N VAL A 343 8.90 -34.67 -6.34
CA VAL A 343 8.34 -34.62 -7.71
C VAL A 343 9.25 -35.36 -8.69
N THR A 344 10.56 -35.05 -8.71
CA THR A 344 11.48 -35.65 -9.68
C THR A 344 11.65 -37.16 -9.49
N LYS A 345 11.57 -37.67 -8.25
CA LYS A 345 11.69 -39.11 -7.95
C LYS A 345 10.51 -39.94 -8.46
N LYS A 346 9.33 -39.33 -8.68
CA LYS A 346 8.19 -40.04 -9.28
C LYS A 346 8.36 -40.27 -10.78
N TYR A 347 9.18 -39.44 -11.43
CA TYR A 347 9.40 -39.46 -12.88
C TYR A 347 10.72 -40.15 -13.27
N TRP A 348 11.84 -39.84 -12.60
CA TRP A 348 13.15 -40.47 -12.86
C TRP A 348 13.52 -41.50 -11.77
N ASN A 349 13.98 -42.66 -12.21
CA ASN A 349 14.57 -43.68 -11.36
C ASN A 349 15.96 -43.25 -10.84
N LYS A 350 16.49 -43.99 -9.86
CA LYS A 350 17.85 -43.75 -9.33
C LYS A 350 18.93 -43.79 -10.42
N ASP A 351 18.73 -44.64 -11.42
CA ASP A 351 19.65 -44.83 -12.54
C ASP A 351 19.53 -43.73 -13.62
N GLY A 352 18.55 -42.82 -13.47
CA GLY A 352 18.29 -41.73 -14.42
C GLY A 352 17.37 -42.11 -15.59
N SER A 353 16.91 -43.37 -15.67
CA SER A 353 15.87 -43.79 -16.61
C SER A 353 14.50 -43.22 -16.24
N VAL A 354 13.65 -42.98 -17.24
CA VAL A 354 12.25 -42.55 -17.04
C VAL A 354 11.44 -43.75 -16.52
N ASN A 355 10.55 -43.51 -15.56
CA ASN A 355 9.64 -44.52 -15.03
C ASN A 355 8.72 -45.06 -16.14
N SER A 356 8.43 -46.36 -16.15
CA SER A 356 7.74 -47.02 -17.26
C SER A 356 6.30 -46.53 -17.49
N ASN A 357 5.62 -46.03 -16.47
CA ASN A 357 4.27 -45.45 -16.56
C ASN A 357 4.13 -44.21 -15.64
N PRO A 358 4.57 -43.02 -16.06
CA PRO A 358 4.37 -41.80 -15.30
C PRO A 358 2.92 -41.30 -15.44
N PRO A 359 2.32 -40.70 -14.40
CA PRO A 359 1.03 -40.02 -14.53
C PRO A 359 1.12 -38.88 -15.56
N ALA A 360 0.03 -38.64 -16.29
CA ALA A 360 -0.04 -37.62 -17.33
C ALA A 360 0.32 -36.22 -16.79
N GLY A 361 1.09 -35.44 -17.57
CA GLY A 361 1.57 -34.10 -17.20
C GLY A 361 2.71 -34.06 -16.16
N LEU A 362 3.13 -35.20 -15.61
CA LEU A 362 4.27 -35.27 -14.69
C LEU A 362 5.60 -34.95 -15.39
N ASP A 363 5.73 -35.28 -16.66
CA ASP A 363 6.90 -34.94 -17.49
C ASP A 363 7.21 -33.43 -17.44
N LYS A 364 6.22 -32.58 -17.69
CA LYS A 364 6.36 -31.11 -17.65
C LYS A 364 6.71 -30.63 -16.24
N LEU A 365 6.01 -31.15 -15.22
CA LEU A 365 6.21 -30.74 -13.84
C LEU A 365 7.57 -31.18 -13.28
N ALA A 366 7.99 -32.41 -13.59
CA ALA A 366 9.27 -32.95 -13.21
C ALA A 366 10.41 -32.19 -13.89
N SER A 367 10.21 -31.72 -15.12
CA SER A 367 11.19 -30.89 -15.85
C SER A 367 11.36 -29.52 -15.21
N LYS A 368 10.26 -28.86 -14.83
CA LYS A 368 10.31 -27.61 -14.04
C LYS A 368 11.02 -27.81 -12.70
N ALA A 369 10.69 -28.89 -11.97
CA ALA A 369 11.36 -29.23 -10.72
C ALA A 369 12.86 -29.53 -10.92
N ALA A 370 13.24 -30.23 -12.00
CA ALA A 370 14.62 -30.47 -12.38
C ALA A 370 15.35 -29.16 -12.69
N GLY A 371 14.70 -28.21 -13.35
CA GLY A 371 15.23 -26.88 -13.60
C GLY A 371 15.55 -26.11 -12.31
N HIS A 372 14.64 -26.12 -11.33
CA HIS A 372 14.93 -25.52 -10.02
C HIS A 372 16.05 -26.25 -9.26
N ILE A 373 16.11 -27.58 -9.30
CA ILE A 373 17.22 -28.33 -8.69
C ILE A 373 18.55 -27.97 -9.37
N GLY A 374 18.59 -27.94 -10.70
CA GLY A 374 19.76 -27.54 -11.47
C GLY A 374 20.19 -26.12 -11.13
N LEU A 375 19.23 -25.21 -10.99
CA LEU A 375 19.45 -23.83 -10.57
C LEU A 375 20.07 -23.73 -9.17
N MET A 376 19.58 -24.52 -8.22
CA MET A 376 20.15 -24.57 -6.86
C MET A 376 21.62 -25.02 -6.87
N TYR A 377 21.97 -26.02 -7.69
CA TYR A 377 23.37 -26.45 -7.85
C TYR A 377 24.22 -25.44 -8.63
N LEU A 378 23.65 -24.73 -9.61
CA LEU A 378 24.34 -23.68 -10.35
C LEU A 378 24.68 -22.48 -9.46
N ARG A 379 23.75 -22.09 -8.58
CA ARG A 379 23.87 -20.91 -7.71
C ARG A 379 24.50 -21.20 -6.34
N GLY A 380 24.53 -22.46 -5.91
CA GLY A 380 24.95 -22.82 -4.55
C GLY A 380 23.94 -22.42 -3.47
N GLU A 381 22.65 -22.28 -3.83
CA GLU A 381 21.60 -21.86 -2.90
C GLU A 381 21.01 -23.08 -2.17
N GLY A 382 21.40 -23.28 -0.91
CA GLY A 382 20.94 -24.40 -0.06
C GLY A 382 21.64 -25.74 -0.30
N VAL A 383 22.57 -25.79 -1.26
CA VAL A 383 23.48 -26.90 -1.57
C VAL A 383 24.83 -26.31 -1.99
N GLU A 384 25.90 -27.09 -1.92
CA GLU A 384 27.20 -26.66 -2.47
C GLU A 384 27.11 -26.49 -3.98
N GLN A 385 27.79 -25.46 -4.51
CA GLN A 385 27.80 -25.17 -5.93
C GLN A 385 28.49 -26.29 -6.70
N HIS A 386 27.81 -26.84 -7.71
CA HIS A 386 28.34 -27.96 -8.49
C HIS A 386 27.81 -27.96 -9.93
N TYR A 387 28.56 -27.33 -10.84
CA TYR A 387 28.18 -27.15 -12.25
C TYR A 387 27.91 -28.45 -13.02
N PRO A 388 28.68 -29.54 -12.86
CA PRO A 388 28.40 -30.79 -13.58
C PRO A 388 27.03 -31.39 -13.21
N THR A 389 26.62 -31.28 -11.95
CA THR A 389 25.30 -31.75 -11.52
C THR A 389 24.20 -30.82 -12.02
N ALA A 390 24.43 -29.50 -12.05
CA ALA A 390 23.50 -28.57 -12.68
C ALA A 390 23.25 -28.95 -14.15
N LEU A 391 24.31 -29.24 -14.91
CA LEU A 391 24.21 -29.68 -16.32
C LEU A 391 23.38 -30.95 -16.49
N THR A 392 23.56 -31.96 -15.63
CA THR A 392 22.79 -33.21 -15.75
C THR A 392 21.30 -32.97 -15.51
N TRP A 393 20.94 -32.12 -14.55
CA TRP A 393 19.54 -31.74 -14.30
C TRP A 393 18.96 -30.88 -15.42
N PHE A 394 19.68 -29.90 -15.95
CA PHE A 394 19.21 -29.11 -17.07
C PHE A 394 19.03 -29.95 -18.34
N ARG A 395 19.94 -30.89 -18.64
CA ARG A 395 19.77 -31.83 -19.77
C ARG A 395 18.51 -32.68 -19.64
N ARG A 396 18.17 -33.12 -18.42
CA ARG A 396 16.93 -33.87 -18.15
C ARG A 396 15.68 -33.03 -18.43
N GLY A 397 15.67 -31.77 -18.02
CA GLY A 397 14.52 -30.88 -18.29
C GLY A 397 14.41 -30.46 -19.76
N ILE A 398 15.54 -30.25 -20.44
CA ILE A 398 15.57 -29.91 -21.89
C ILE A 398 15.01 -31.05 -22.74
N ALA A 399 15.20 -32.32 -22.34
CA ALA A 399 14.62 -33.46 -23.05
C ALA A 399 13.09 -33.39 -23.18
N ASN A 400 12.44 -32.69 -22.24
CA ASN A 400 11.00 -32.45 -22.22
C ASN A 400 10.62 -31.00 -22.60
N GLY A 401 11.58 -30.20 -23.09
CA GLY A 401 11.34 -28.86 -23.61
C GLY A 401 11.23 -27.72 -22.60
N ASP A 402 11.62 -27.90 -21.33
CA ASP A 402 11.43 -26.87 -20.29
C ASP A 402 12.21 -25.57 -20.55
N SER A 403 11.49 -24.44 -20.59
CA SER A 403 12.04 -23.11 -20.89
C SER A 403 13.04 -22.61 -19.84
N LEU A 404 12.82 -22.93 -18.55
CA LEU A 404 13.74 -22.56 -17.47
C LEU A 404 15.08 -23.30 -17.65
N CYS A 405 15.06 -24.60 -17.92
CA CYS A 405 16.27 -25.37 -18.19
C CYS A 405 17.03 -24.87 -19.42
N GLN A 406 16.32 -24.54 -20.50
CA GLN A 406 16.91 -23.97 -21.72
C GLN A 406 17.56 -22.61 -21.43
N HIS A 407 16.89 -21.71 -20.70
CA HIS A 407 17.44 -20.43 -20.29
C HIS A 407 18.78 -20.58 -19.54
N TRP A 408 18.79 -21.41 -18.49
CA TRP A 408 19.99 -21.58 -17.68
C TRP A 408 21.11 -22.29 -18.42
N MET A 409 20.79 -23.23 -19.34
CA MET A 409 21.79 -23.81 -20.23
C MET A 409 22.40 -22.75 -21.15
N GLY A 410 21.59 -21.86 -21.71
CA GLY A 410 22.07 -20.71 -22.47
C GLY A 410 23.01 -19.82 -21.66
N LEU A 411 22.66 -19.54 -20.40
CA LEU A 411 23.51 -18.75 -19.50
C LEU A 411 24.83 -19.44 -19.17
N MET A 412 24.82 -20.77 -18.98
CA MET A 412 26.03 -21.56 -18.75
C MET A 412 26.99 -21.47 -19.95
N TYR A 413 26.49 -21.59 -21.18
CA TYR A 413 27.33 -21.41 -22.38
C TYR A 413 27.76 -19.96 -22.60
N LEU A 414 26.93 -18.96 -22.27
CA LEU A 414 27.26 -17.56 -22.44
C LEU A 414 28.40 -17.11 -21.52
N LYS A 415 28.40 -17.59 -20.26
CA LYS A 415 29.36 -17.20 -19.21
C LYS A 415 30.47 -18.23 -18.97
N GLY A 416 30.38 -19.42 -19.55
CA GLY A 416 31.37 -20.49 -19.38
C GLY A 416 31.27 -21.25 -18.04
N TYR A 417 30.07 -21.37 -17.45
CA TYR A 417 29.89 -22.08 -16.18
C TYR A 417 29.95 -23.60 -16.37
N GLY A 418 31.10 -24.20 -16.06
CA GLY A 418 31.30 -25.66 -16.19
C GLY A 418 31.24 -26.20 -17.63
N VAL A 419 31.15 -25.31 -18.62
CA VAL A 419 31.21 -25.59 -20.06
C VAL A 419 32.07 -24.54 -20.75
N PRO A 420 32.71 -24.84 -21.90
CA PRO A 420 33.39 -23.83 -22.69
C PRO A 420 32.41 -22.75 -23.15
N GLN A 421 32.87 -21.50 -23.17
CA GLN A 421 32.07 -20.35 -23.60
C GLN A 421 31.70 -20.48 -25.08
N ASP A 422 30.41 -20.39 -25.40
CA ASP A 422 29.89 -20.54 -26.77
C ASP A 422 28.63 -19.69 -26.95
N GLY A 423 28.80 -18.50 -27.53
CA GLY A 423 27.71 -17.54 -27.75
C GLY A 423 26.63 -18.04 -28.71
N PHE A 424 26.99 -18.88 -29.69
CA PHE A 424 26.05 -19.41 -30.69
C PHE A 424 25.13 -20.48 -30.10
N LYS A 425 25.70 -21.39 -29.31
CA LYS A 425 24.87 -22.34 -28.54
C LYS A 425 24.00 -21.62 -27.53
N ALA A 426 24.54 -20.59 -26.86
CA ALA A 426 23.77 -19.78 -25.94
C ALA A 426 22.55 -19.13 -26.62
N SER A 427 22.73 -18.49 -27.77
CA SER A 427 21.62 -17.87 -28.52
C SER A 427 20.58 -18.90 -28.97
N HIS A 428 20.99 -20.10 -29.37
CA HIS A 428 20.06 -21.17 -29.73
C HIS A 428 19.17 -21.59 -28.55
N TYR A 429 19.76 -21.77 -27.36
CA TYR A 429 18.99 -22.11 -26.16
C TYR A 429 18.09 -20.96 -25.70
N PHE A 430 18.58 -19.71 -25.74
CA PHE A 430 17.73 -18.57 -25.39
C PHE A 430 16.57 -18.41 -26.36
N LYS A 431 16.77 -18.65 -27.67
CA LYS A 431 15.71 -18.60 -28.67
C LYS A 431 14.60 -19.62 -28.37
N ALA A 432 14.98 -20.88 -28.11
CA ALA A 432 14.02 -21.93 -27.76
C ALA A 432 13.22 -21.60 -26.47
N ALA A 433 13.86 -20.92 -25.51
CA ALA A 433 13.19 -20.50 -24.28
C ALA A 433 12.30 -19.25 -24.49
N ALA A 434 12.70 -18.31 -25.34
CA ALA A 434 11.94 -17.12 -25.69
C ALA A 434 10.68 -17.45 -26.51
N GLU A 435 10.71 -18.50 -27.34
CA GLU A 435 9.52 -19.03 -28.03
C GLU A 435 8.46 -19.60 -27.05
N GLN A 436 8.81 -19.74 -25.77
CA GLN A 436 7.92 -20.13 -24.67
C GLN A 436 7.69 -18.96 -23.69
N ASP A 437 7.79 -17.71 -24.16
CA ASP A 437 7.55 -16.48 -23.42
C ASP A 437 8.39 -16.35 -22.13
N SER A 438 9.67 -16.77 -22.18
CA SER A 438 10.60 -16.64 -21.06
C SER A 438 11.22 -15.22 -21.00
N PRO A 439 10.84 -14.34 -20.06
CA PRO A 439 11.26 -12.93 -20.07
C PRO A 439 12.76 -12.74 -19.86
N ALA A 440 13.35 -13.63 -19.05
CA ALA A 440 14.78 -13.66 -18.81
C ALA A 440 15.56 -14.03 -20.08
N SER A 441 15.02 -14.93 -20.92
CA SER A 441 15.65 -15.33 -22.19
C SER A 441 15.48 -14.28 -23.27
N GLU A 442 14.28 -13.71 -23.37
CA GLU A 442 13.97 -12.58 -24.26
C GLU A 442 14.92 -11.41 -24.01
N SER A 443 15.13 -11.03 -22.74
CA SER A 443 16.06 -9.95 -22.37
C SER A 443 17.51 -10.27 -22.77
N ARG A 444 17.94 -11.52 -22.67
CA ARG A 444 19.29 -11.95 -23.07
C ARG A 444 19.45 -11.97 -24.60
N LEU A 445 18.43 -12.42 -25.32
CA LEU A 445 18.41 -12.34 -26.79
C LEU A 445 18.41 -10.89 -27.26
N GLY A 446 17.59 -10.05 -26.65
CA GLY A 446 17.53 -8.62 -26.95
C GLY A 446 18.90 -7.97 -26.81
N ALA A 447 19.62 -8.27 -25.71
CA ALA A 447 20.99 -7.79 -25.52
C ALA A 447 21.95 -8.32 -26.60
N LEU A 448 21.87 -9.61 -26.96
CA LEU A 448 22.71 -10.18 -28.04
C LEU A 448 22.45 -9.54 -29.41
N PHE A 449 21.19 -9.26 -29.74
CA PHE A 449 20.83 -8.57 -30.99
C PHE A 449 21.25 -7.10 -30.97
N LEU A 450 21.14 -6.44 -29.81
CA LEU A 450 21.60 -5.06 -29.64
C LEU A 450 23.12 -4.96 -29.83
N ASP A 451 23.89 -5.91 -29.28
CA ASP A 451 25.34 -5.99 -29.46
C ASP A 451 25.74 -6.23 -30.94
N GLN A 452 24.88 -6.91 -31.71
CA GLN A 452 25.05 -7.11 -33.16
C GLN A 452 24.62 -5.89 -34.00
N GLY A 453 23.97 -4.90 -33.39
CA GLY A 453 23.43 -3.71 -34.06
C GLY A 453 22.01 -3.86 -34.62
N ASP A 454 21.33 -5.00 -34.39
CA ASP A 454 19.91 -5.18 -34.77
C ASP A 454 18.98 -4.61 -33.68
N VAL A 455 18.83 -3.29 -33.73
CA VAL A 455 18.04 -2.53 -32.76
C VAL A 455 16.55 -2.87 -32.83
N ALA A 456 16.01 -3.14 -34.02
CA ALA A 456 14.58 -3.38 -34.20
C ALA A 456 14.16 -4.71 -33.55
N THR A 457 14.92 -5.78 -33.80
CA THR A 457 14.67 -7.07 -33.17
C THR A 457 14.92 -7.03 -31.66
N ALA A 458 15.97 -6.33 -31.22
CA ALA A 458 16.26 -6.15 -29.79
C ALA A 458 15.11 -5.46 -29.04
N THR A 459 14.61 -4.35 -29.60
CA THR A 459 13.49 -3.58 -29.01
C THR A 459 12.26 -4.47 -28.82
N ARG A 460 11.91 -5.29 -29.81
CA ARG A 460 10.77 -6.20 -29.72
C ARG A 460 10.92 -7.20 -28.57
N TYR A 461 12.10 -7.80 -28.41
CA TYR A 461 12.35 -8.73 -27.31
C TYR A 461 12.33 -8.05 -25.95
N PHE A 462 12.86 -6.84 -25.83
CA PHE A 462 12.76 -6.09 -24.58
C PHE A 462 11.33 -5.67 -24.25
N GLU A 463 10.53 -5.28 -25.25
CA GLU A 463 9.11 -4.96 -25.06
C GLU A 463 8.31 -6.20 -24.60
N LEU A 464 8.59 -7.39 -25.14
CA LEU A 464 8.01 -8.66 -24.67
C LEU A 464 8.38 -8.94 -23.21
N ALA A 465 9.66 -8.82 -22.86
CA ALA A 465 10.13 -9.06 -21.50
C ALA A 465 9.61 -8.01 -20.50
N ALA A 466 9.41 -6.77 -20.96
CA ALA A 466 8.85 -5.69 -20.17
C ALA A 466 7.37 -5.94 -19.80
N ARG A 467 6.58 -6.61 -20.65
CA ARG A 467 5.19 -7.00 -20.31
C ARG A 467 5.12 -7.84 -19.04
N TRP A 468 6.11 -8.70 -18.84
CA TRP A 468 6.26 -9.53 -17.63
C TRP A 468 7.00 -8.83 -16.49
N GLY A 469 7.37 -7.57 -16.68
CA GLY A 469 8.03 -6.77 -15.66
C GLY A 469 9.49 -7.15 -15.38
N TRP A 470 10.23 -7.69 -16.36
CA TRP A 470 11.64 -8.04 -16.15
C TRP A 470 12.52 -6.79 -16.00
N MET A 471 13.31 -6.72 -14.91
CA MET A 471 14.10 -5.52 -14.55
C MET A 471 15.12 -5.13 -15.63
N GLU A 472 15.91 -6.09 -16.13
CA GLU A 472 16.94 -5.80 -17.15
C GLU A 472 16.33 -5.29 -18.46
N ALA A 473 15.11 -5.73 -18.81
CA ALA A 473 14.43 -5.28 -20.01
C ALA A 473 14.07 -3.78 -19.92
N TYR A 474 13.52 -3.35 -18.79
CA TYR A 474 13.26 -1.93 -18.54
C TYR A 474 14.54 -1.10 -18.59
N TYR A 475 15.64 -1.61 -18.04
CA TYR A 475 16.93 -0.91 -18.09
C TYR A 475 17.43 -0.72 -19.52
N TYR A 476 17.41 -1.76 -20.37
CA TYR A 476 17.81 -1.63 -21.77
C TYR A 476 16.88 -0.71 -22.56
N LEU A 477 15.57 -0.79 -22.36
CA LEU A 477 14.61 0.13 -22.98
C LEU A 477 14.85 1.58 -22.54
N ALA A 478 15.21 1.81 -21.27
CA ALA A 478 15.56 3.12 -20.76
C ALA A 478 16.82 3.68 -21.43
N GLU A 479 17.89 2.89 -21.51
CA GLU A 479 19.14 3.29 -22.17
C GLU A 479 18.91 3.60 -23.66
N MET A 480 18.14 2.77 -24.35
CA MET A 480 17.79 2.99 -25.76
C MET A 480 16.97 4.27 -25.95
N ALA A 481 15.98 4.54 -25.09
CA ALA A 481 15.16 5.74 -25.15
C ALA A 481 15.92 7.01 -24.76
N ASN A 482 16.87 6.90 -23.82
CA ASN A 482 17.70 8.01 -23.34
C ASN A 482 18.74 8.43 -24.38
N PHE A 483 19.41 7.47 -25.03
CA PHE A 483 20.42 7.76 -26.06
C PHE A 483 19.85 7.90 -27.48
N GLY A 484 18.57 7.59 -27.69
CA GLY A 484 17.95 7.64 -29.01
C GLY A 484 18.46 6.52 -29.94
N ILE A 485 18.66 5.31 -29.42
CA ILE A 485 19.13 4.16 -30.20
C ILE A 485 17.93 3.59 -30.98
N GLY A 486 17.91 3.76 -32.30
CA GLY A 486 16.86 3.26 -33.21
C GLY A 486 15.58 4.10 -33.29
N ARG A 487 15.33 4.98 -32.32
CA ARG A 487 14.22 5.96 -32.30
C ARG A 487 14.74 7.31 -31.81
N GLN A 488 13.93 8.37 -31.93
CA GLN A 488 14.29 9.67 -31.34
C GLN A 488 14.38 9.56 -29.81
N GLN A 489 15.21 10.41 -29.21
CA GLN A 489 15.33 10.49 -27.76
C GLN A 489 13.97 10.90 -27.15
N HIS A 490 13.51 10.11 -26.18
CA HIS A 490 12.25 10.35 -25.48
C HIS A 490 12.46 10.39 -23.96
N CYS A 491 12.67 11.60 -23.43
CA CYS A 491 13.02 11.77 -22.02
C CYS A 491 11.93 11.24 -21.06
N GLY A 492 10.65 11.49 -21.35
CA GLY A 492 9.55 11.02 -20.50
C GLY A 492 9.48 9.48 -20.39
N VAL A 493 9.70 8.78 -21.49
CA VAL A 493 9.70 7.31 -21.55
C VAL A 493 10.93 6.75 -20.84
N ALA A 494 12.11 7.33 -21.07
CA ALA A 494 13.34 6.94 -20.39
C ALA A 494 13.22 7.11 -18.87
N ALA A 495 12.72 8.26 -18.39
CA ALA A 495 12.49 8.52 -16.97
C ALA A 495 11.52 7.49 -16.34
N ALA A 496 10.44 7.14 -17.03
CA ALA A 496 9.51 6.13 -16.56
C ALA A 496 10.17 4.75 -16.44
N TYR A 497 10.94 4.30 -17.43
CA TYR A 497 11.62 3.01 -17.36
C TYR A 497 12.73 2.97 -16.31
N TYR A 498 13.56 4.02 -16.18
CA TYR A 498 14.55 4.06 -15.10
C TYR A 498 13.88 4.09 -13.73
N LYS A 499 12.77 4.82 -13.56
CA LYS A 499 11.98 4.78 -12.32
C LYS A 499 11.54 3.36 -11.98
N MET A 500 11.02 2.59 -12.95
CA MET A 500 10.61 1.20 -12.73
C MET A 500 11.79 0.29 -12.31
N VAL A 501 12.99 0.52 -12.83
CA VAL A 501 14.20 -0.22 -12.44
C VAL A 501 14.62 0.15 -11.02
N ALA A 502 14.70 1.45 -10.73
CA ALA A 502 15.05 1.98 -9.41
C ALA A 502 14.09 1.46 -8.34
N GLU A 503 12.78 1.60 -8.55
CA GLU A 503 11.76 1.17 -7.58
C GLU A 503 11.80 -0.32 -7.29
N LYS A 504 12.19 -1.18 -8.26
CA LYS A 504 12.29 -2.64 -8.05
C LYS A 504 13.42 -3.05 -7.09
N ALA A 505 14.46 -2.24 -6.94
CA ALA A 505 15.59 -2.53 -6.04
C ALA A 505 15.40 -1.91 -4.65
N GLU A 506 14.21 -2.11 -4.09
CA GLU A 506 13.75 -1.53 -2.82
C GLU A 506 14.75 -1.71 -1.68
N ILE A 507 15.40 -2.87 -1.60
CA ILE A 507 16.36 -3.21 -0.54
C ILE A 507 17.60 -2.30 -0.50
N VAL A 508 17.92 -1.61 -1.60
CA VAL A 508 19.12 -0.76 -1.71
C VAL A 508 18.90 0.61 -1.08
N HIS A 509 17.70 1.19 -1.17
CA HIS A 509 17.46 2.58 -0.78
C HIS A 509 16.18 2.82 0.04
N SER A 510 15.18 1.95 -0.06
CA SER A 510 13.88 2.13 0.62
C SER A 510 13.92 1.63 2.07
N ALA A 511 12.99 2.14 2.89
CA ALA A 511 12.82 1.76 4.29
C ALA A 511 11.58 0.87 4.53
N PHE A 512 11.08 0.16 3.49
CA PHE A 512 9.84 -0.62 3.60
C PHE A 512 9.91 -1.75 4.61
N VAL A 513 11.05 -2.44 4.73
CA VAL A 513 11.22 -3.53 5.70
C VAL A 513 11.00 -3.04 7.12
N GLU A 514 11.56 -1.88 7.46
CA GLU A 514 11.45 -1.24 8.78
C GLU A 514 10.03 -0.74 9.00
N ALA A 515 9.43 -0.09 7.99
CA ALA A 515 8.05 0.39 8.04
C ALA A 515 7.04 -0.74 8.26
N ASN A 516 7.14 -1.82 7.48
CA ASN A 516 6.25 -2.98 7.56
C ASN A 516 6.40 -3.69 8.89
N ALA A 517 7.64 -3.89 9.39
CA ALA A 517 7.87 -4.49 10.69
C ALA A 517 7.26 -3.66 11.84
N ALA A 518 7.41 -2.33 11.80
CA ALA A 518 6.79 -1.44 12.77
C ALA A 518 5.27 -1.48 12.68
N TYR A 519 4.70 -1.48 11.47
CA TYR A 519 3.25 -1.57 11.25
C TYR A 519 2.68 -2.89 11.77
N GLU A 520 3.31 -4.02 11.47
CA GLU A 520 2.92 -5.34 11.96
C GLU A 520 3.03 -5.47 13.48
N SER A 521 3.98 -4.75 14.11
CA SER A 521 4.09 -4.69 15.56
C SER A 521 2.99 -3.86 16.23
N GLY A 522 2.24 -3.07 15.45
CA GLY A 522 1.19 -2.17 15.94
C GLY A 522 1.69 -0.77 16.31
N ASP A 523 3.00 -0.50 16.20
CA ASP A 523 3.57 0.83 16.40
C ASP A 523 3.44 1.68 15.12
N LYS A 524 2.29 2.33 15.00
CA LYS A 524 1.96 3.20 13.86
C LYS A 524 2.85 4.45 13.78
N GLU A 525 3.38 4.93 14.90
CA GLU A 525 4.22 6.13 14.89
C GLU A 525 5.62 5.81 14.38
N ALA A 526 6.18 4.69 14.82
CA ALA A 526 7.45 4.19 14.30
C ALA A 526 7.32 3.79 12.83
N ALA A 527 6.16 3.27 12.39
CA ALA A 527 5.91 2.94 11.00
C ALA A 527 5.78 4.16 10.08
N LEU A 528 5.28 5.28 10.60
CA LEU A 528 5.03 6.49 9.82
C LEU A 528 6.32 7.11 9.25
N ILE A 529 7.39 7.17 10.05
CA ILE A 529 8.67 7.80 9.67
C ILE A 529 9.30 7.14 8.43
N PRO A 530 9.63 5.83 8.42
CA PRO A 530 10.22 5.17 7.26
C PRO A 530 9.28 5.17 6.05
N SER A 531 7.96 5.11 6.26
CA SER A 531 6.98 5.27 5.18
C SER A 531 7.00 6.68 4.59
N MET A 532 7.13 7.74 5.39
CA MET A 532 7.30 9.10 4.89
C MET A 532 8.59 9.24 4.07
N MET A 533 9.69 8.64 4.53
CA MET A 533 10.96 8.65 3.78
C MET A 533 10.82 7.97 2.43
N ALA A 534 10.17 6.80 2.37
CA ALA A 534 9.88 6.13 1.10
C ALA A 534 8.88 6.92 0.23
N ALA A 535 7.93 7.62 0.84
CA ALA A 535 6.96 8.46 0.13
C ALA A 535 7.64 9.67 -0.54
N GLU A 536 8.64 10.29 0.11
CA GLU A 536 9.47 11.35 -0.46
C GLU A 536 10.43 10.85 -1.56
N GLN A 537 10.77 9.55 -1.56
CA GLN A 537 11.49 8.91 -2.68
C GLN A 537 10.60 8.68 -3.90
N GLY A 538 9.28 8.87 -3.78
CA GLY A 538 8.35 8.77 -4.91
C GLY A 538 7.51 7.50 -4.98
N TYR A 539 7.69 6.57 -4.05
CA TYR A 539 6.89 5.34 -4.01
C TYR A 539 5.41 5.63 -3.75
N GLU A 540 4.54 5.29 -4.70
CA GLU A 540 3.09 5.44 -4.57
C GLU A 540 2.53 4.66 -3.36
N ASN A 541 2.91 3.40 -3.20
CA ASN A 541 2.48 2.56 -2.07
C ASN A 541 2.78 3.23 -0.70
N ALA A 542 3.96 3.85 -0.56
CA ALA A 542 4.33 4.56 0.65
C ALA A 542 3.50 5.84 0.85
N GLN A 543 3.23 6.58 -0.22
CA GLN A 543 2.37 7.78 -0.15
C GLN A 543 0.96 7.42 0.32
N ALA A 544 0.37 6.36 -0.24
CA ALA A 544 -0.91 5.82 0.21
C ALA A 544 -0.86 5.35 1.68
N ASN A 545 0.21 4.67 2.10
CA ASN A 545 0.38 4.21 3.48
C ASN A 545 0.47 5.35 4.50
N VAL A 546 1.22 6.40 4.18
CA VAL A 546 1.32 7.60 5.02
C VAL A 546 -0.03 8.28 5.14
N ALA A 547 -0.71 8.49 4.01
CA ALA A 547 -2.03 9.11 4.00
C ALA A 547 -3.05 8.28 4.78
N TYR A 548 -3.03 6.95 4.60
CA TYR A 548 -3.85 6.00 5.34
C TYR A 548 -3.64 6.06 6.85
N LEU A 549 -2.38 6.18 7.30
CA LEU A 549 -2.05 6.31 8.72
C LEU A 549 -2.54 7.63 9.32
N LEU A 550 -2.36 8.74 8.59
CA LEU A 550 -2.74 10.08 9.05
C LEU A 550 -4.26 10.30 9.01
N ASP A 551 -5.01 9.53 8.22
CA ASP A 551 -6.44 9.72 8.03
C ASP A 551 -7.24 9.55 9.35
N GLU A 552 -7.99 10.60 9.72
CA GLU A 552 -8.76 10.69 10.96
C GLU A 552 -10.13 10.01 10.84
N HIS A 553 -10.75 10.07 9.66
CA HIS A 553 -12.12 9.66 9.41
C HIS A 553 -12.19 8.37 8.58
N ARG A 554 -11.95 7.23 9.25
CA ARG A 554 -12.02 5.90 8.60
C ARG A 554 -13.43 5.33 8.53
N SER A 555 -14.33 5.72 9.42
CA SER A 555 -15.72 5.23 9.44
C SER A 555 -16.72 6.37 9.62
N VAL A 556 -17.82 6.31 8.88
CA VAL A 556 -18.96 7.24 8.99
C VAL A 556 -19.62 7.13 10.37
N LEU A 557 -19.69 5.91 10.90
CA LEU A 557 -20.12 5.62 12.26
C LEU A 557 -18.88 5.30 13.09
N SER A 558 -18.28 6.30 13.71
CA SER A 558 -17.20 6.04 14.67
C SER A 558 -17.83 5.60 16.00
N LEU A 559 -17.47 4.42 16.50
CA LEU A 559 -17.87 3.98 17.84
C LEU A 559 -17.48 5.01 18.91
N SER A 560 -16.47 5.84 18.65
CA SER A 560 -16.07 6.91 19.54
C SER A 560 -17.06 8.06 19.67
N SER A 561 -17.93 8.28 18.68
CA SER A 561 -19.02 9.25 18.80
C SER A 561 -20.09 8.80 19.81
N ILE A 562 -20.22 7.48 19.99
CA ILE A 562 -21.17 6.84 20.92
C ILE A 562 -20.49 6.53 22.27
N LEU A 563 -19.21 6.12 22.24
CA LEU A 563 -18.41 5.67 23.39
C LEU A 563 -17.07 6.44 23.46
N PRO A 564 -17.08 7.71 23.89
CA PRO A 564 -15.89 8.57 23.87
C PRO A 564 -14.74 8.08 24.76
N TRP A 565 -15.01 7.30 25.81
CA TRP A 565 -13.97 6.74 26.70
C TRP A 565 -13.11 5.65 26.06
N THR A 566 -13.50 5.14 24.88
CA THR A 566 -12.74 4.11 24.15
C THR A 566 -11.63 4.70 23.27
N GLN A 567 -11.56 6.03 23.16
CA GLN A 567 -10.55 6.68 22.32
C GLN A 567 -9.18 6.65 22.98
N LYS A 568 -8.26 5.88 22.38
CA LYS A 568 -6.83 6.10 22.59
C LYS A 568 -6.46 7.44 21.95
N ALA A 569 -5.95 8.39 22.75
CA ALA A 569 -5.49 9.66 22.24
C ALA A 569 -4.43 9.44 21.14
N ARG A 570 -4.71 9.92 19.91
CA ARG A 570 -3.70 9.94 18.83
C ARG A 570 -2.58 10.90 19.22
N SER A 571 -1.34 10.58 18.86
CA SER A 571 -0.23 11.50 19.06
C SER A 571 -0.32 12.72 18.17
N SER A 572 0.36 13.80 18.59
CA SER A 572 0.47 15.04 17.82
C SER A 572 1.04 14.81 16.42
N LEU A 573 1.98 13.88 16.28
CA LEU A 573 2.63 13.53 15.01
C LEU A 573 1.67 12.89 14.00
N MET A 574 0.66 12.14 14.48
CA MET A 574 -0.35 11.49 13.64
C MET A 574 -1.52 12.41 13.28
N ARG A 575 -1.65 13.56 13.95
CA ARG A 575 -2.76 14.51 13.77
C ARG A 575 -2.39 15.58 12.76
N ASN A 576 -2.36 15.21 11.48
CA ASN A 576 -2.03 16.14 10.39
C ASN A 576 -2.83 15.83 9.11
N ALA A 577 -4.08 16.27 9.09
CA ALA A 577 -4.97 16.07 7.93
C ALA A 577 -4.49 16.78 6.65
N ARG A 578 -3.80 17.92 6.77
CA ARG A 578 -3.26 18.63 5.60
C ARG A 578 -2.15 17.80 4.92
N LEU A 579 -1.29 17.18 5.73
CA LEU A 579 -0.26 16.27 5.22
C LEU A 579 -0.86 15.00 4.60
N ALA A 580 -1.92 14.46 5.22
CA ALA A 580 -2.67 13.33 4.67
C ALA A 580 -3.20 13.66 3.26
N LEU A 581 -3.82 14.84 3.08
CA LEU A 581 -4.30 15.29 1.77
C LEU A 581 -3.18 15.39 0.74
N ILE A 582 -2.03 15.97 1.11
CA ILE A 582 -0.87 16.09 0.22
C ILE A 582 -0.45 14.70 -0.29
N TYR A 583 -0.37 13.71 0.59
CA TYR A 583 0.01 12.35 0.19
C TYR A 583 -1.09 11.63 -0.60
N TRP A 584 -2.37 11.83 -0.28
CA TRP A 584 -3.47 11.34 -1.14
C TRP A 584 -3.38 11.92 -2.54
N THR A 585 -3.10 13.22 -2.68
CA THR A 585 -2.91 13.88 -3.98
C THR A 585 -1.68 13.36 -4.74
N ARG A 586 -0.57 13.07 -4.05
CA ARG A 586 0.62 12.51 -4.69
C ARG A 586 0.37 11.08 -5.19
N SER A 587 -0.27 10.27 -4.36
CA SER A 587 -0.67 8.90 -4.69
C SER A 587 -1.67 8.87 -5.86
N SER A 588 -2.69 9.73 -5.84
CA SER A 588 -3.69 9.79 -6.93
C SER A 588 -3.09 10.19 -8.28
N LYS A 589 -2.12 11.12 -8.28
CA LYS A 589 -1.36 11.48 -9.50
C LYS A 589 -0.52 10.34 -10.06
N GLN A 590 -0.24 9.30 -9.26
CA GLN A 590 0.40 8.06 -9.70
C GLN A 590 -0.62 6.95 -10.01
N ALA A 591 -1.85 7.33 -10.35
CA ALA A 591 -2.95 6.47 -10.77
C ALA A 591 -3.51 5.54 -9.67
N ASN A 592 -3.37 5.90 -8.39
CA ASN A 592 -4.13 5.25 -7.33
C ASN A 592 -5.57 5.79 -7.28
N ILE A 593 -6.52 4.91 -7.59
CA ILE A 593 -7.94 5.23 -7.74
C ILE A 593 -8.60 5.49 -6.37
N ASP A 594 -8.33 4.66 -5.36
CA ASP A 594 -8.88 4.85 -4.01
C ASP A 594 -8.36 6.16 -3.38
N SER A 595 -7.10 6.50 -3.65
CA SER A 595 -6.52 7.79 -3.25
C SER A 595 -7.20 8.97 -3.94
N LEU A 596 -7.64 8.82 -5.20
CA LEU A 596 -8.37 9.84 -5.95
C LEU A 596 -9.76 10.07 -5.37
N VAL A 597 -10.48 9.01 -5.01
CA VAL A 597 -11.79 9.12 -4.34
C VAL A 597 -11.62 9.76 -2.95
N LYS A 598 -10.60 9.36 -2.17
CA LYS A 598 -10.31 9.98 -0.87
C LYS A 598 -9.94 11.45 -0.96
N MET A 599 -9.20 11.83 -1.99
CA MET A 599 -8.92 13.24 -2.26
C MET A 599 -10.21 14.03 -2.50
N GLY A 600 -11.19 13.46 -3.20
CA GLY A 600 -12.54 14.02 -3.34
C GLY A 600 -13.26 14.16 -2.00
N ASP A 601 -13.22 13.13 -1.16
CA ASP A 601 -13.84 13.15 0.17
C ASP A 601 -13.28 14.27 1.04
N TYR A 602 -11.97 14.51 1.01
CA TYR A 602 -11.31 15.58 1.76
C TYR A 602 -11.75 16.98 1.31
N TYR A 603 -11.90 17.19 0.00
CA TYR A 603 -12.43 18.45 -0.54
C TYR A 603 -13.91 18.64 -0.17
N LEU A 604 -14.70 17.57 -0.19
CA LEU A 604 -16.11 17.60 0.17
C LEU A 604 -16.31 17.88 1.67
N SER A 605 -15.53 17.25 2.54
CA SER A 605 -15.62 17.43 4.01
C SER A 605 -14.93 18.70 4.51
N GLY A 606 -14.03 19.28 3.72
CA GLY A 606 -13.17 20.38 4.18
C GLY A 606 -12.13 19.92 5.22
N THR A 607 -11.65 18.69 5.12
CA THR A 607 -10.60 18.17 6.03
C THR A 607 -9.22 18.55 5.50
N GLY A 608 -8.49 19.40 6.22
CA GLY A 608 -7.15 19.85 5.80
C GLY A 608 -7.13 20.94 4.72
N THR A 609 -8.28 21.25 4.11
CA THR A 609 -8.52 22.34 3.16
C THR A 609 -9.90 22.95 3.39
N PRO A 610 -10.18 24.19 2.93
CA PRO A 610 -11.56 24.67 2.90
C PRO A 610 -12.44 23.75 2.05
N VAL A 611 -13.74 23.70 2.38
CA VAL A 611 -14.73 22.92 1.62
C VAL A 611 -14.79 23.41 0.18
N ASP A 612 -14.61 22.49 -0.77
CA ASP A 612 -14.60 22.76 -2.20
C ASP A 612 -15.30 21.62 -2.95
N ALA A 613 -16.61 21.78 -3.12
CA ALA A 613 -17.45 20.75 -3.72
C ALA A 613 -17.20 20.59 -5.24
N GLU A 614 -16.73 21.64 -5.93
CA GLU A 614 -16.39 21.57 -7.36
C GLU A 614 -15.15 20.72 -7.59
N LYS A 615 -14.10 20.91 -6.76
CA LYS A 615 -12.94 20.00 -6.81
C LYS A 615 -13.33 18.57 -6.47
N ALA A 616 -14.21 18.36 -5.49
CA ALA A 616 -14.69 17.04 -5.16
C ALA A 616 -15.41 16.37 -6.35
N SER A 617 -16.30 17.09 -7.05
CA SER A 617 -17.00 16.55 -8.23
C SER A 617 -16.04 16.14 -9.34
N THR A 618 -15.01 16.96 -9.62
CA THR A 618 -13.98 16.60 -10.61
C THR A 618 -13.19 15.35 -10.22
N CYS A 619 -12.90 15.16 -8.93
CA CYS A 619 -12.19 13.97 -8.45
C CYS A 619 -13.04 12.72 -8.66
N TYR A 620 -14.32 12.74 -8.29
CA TYR A 620 -15.21 11.60 -8.48
C TYR A 620 -15.51 11.34 -9.96
N HIS A 621 -15.64 12.37 -10.78
CA HIS A 621 -15.82 12.23 -12.23
C HIS A 621 -14.62 11.52 -12.87
N ASN A 622 -13.40 11.94 -12.52
CA ASN A 622 -12.19 11.27 -12.98
C ASN A 622 -12.10 9.82 -12.45
N ALA A 623 -12.47 9.57 -11.20
CA ALA A 623 -12.47 8.21 -10.63
C ALA A 623 -13.51 7.30 -11.30
N ALA A 624 -14.67 7.85 -11.66
CA ALA A 624 -15.76 7.12 -12.30
C ALA A 624 -15.47 6.86 -13.79
N GLU A 625 -15.20 7.90 -14.58
CA GLU A 625 -15.09 7.77 -16.03
C GLU A 625 -13.72 7.30 -16.51
N ALA A 626 -12.63 7.78 -15.92
CA ALA A 626 -11.28 7.42 -16.38
C ALA A 626 -10.79 6.09 -15.77
N HIS A 627 -11.33 5.71 -14.61
CA HIS A 627 -10.85 4.57 -13.82
C HIS A 627 -11.93 3.55 -13.43
N HIS A 628 -13.18 3.77 -13.84
CA HIS A 628 -14.30 2.84 -13.61
C HIS A 628 -14.48 2.41 -12.15
N SER A 629 -14.37 3.36 -11.20
CA SER A 629 -14.61 3.09 -9.78
C SER A 629 -16.10 3.09 -9.43
N ALA A 630 -16.61 1.96 -8.91
CA ALA A 630 -17.98 1.86 -8.41
C ALA A 630 -18.29 2.87 -7.30
N GLN A 631 -17.35 3.08 -6.36
CA GLN A 631 -17.48 4.09 -5.31
C GLN A 631 -17.53 5.51 -5.89
N GLY A 632 -16.74 5.78 -6.94
CA GLY A 632 -16.78 7.06 -7.66
C GLY A 632 -18.14 7.33 -8.28
N TYR A 633 -18.73 6.34 -8.97
CA TYR A 633 -20.08 6.44 -9.53
C TYR A 633 -21.15 6.65 -8.46
N TRP A 634 -21.08 5.90 -7.36
CA TRP A 634 -22.03 6.08 -6.25
C TRP A 634 -21.93 7.48 -5.63
N ASN A 635 -20.71 7.99 -5.42
CA ASN A 635 -20.49 9.34 -4.89
C ASN A 635 -21.05 10.42 -5.86
N LEU A 636 -20.87 10.28 -7.17
CA LEU A 636 -21.48 11.18 -8.16
C LEU A 636 -23.00 11.13 -8.14
N GLY A 637 -23.57 9.92 -8.06
CA GLY A 637 -25.02 9.73 -7.92
C GLY A 637 -25.56 10.47 -6.69
N TRP A 638 -24.85 10.39 -5.57
CA TRP A 638 -25.17 11.13 -4.35
C TRP A 638 -25.05 12.65 -4.53
N MET A 639 -24.06 13.15 -5.27
CA MET A 639 -23.92 14.59 -5.55
C MET A 639 -25.09 15.12 -6.40
N HIS A 640 -25.48 14.40 -7.45
CA HIS A 640 -26.66 14.73 -8.27
C HIS A 640 -27.98 14.61 -7.51
N GLU A 641 -28.10 13.64 -6.60
CA GLU A 641 -29.29 13.51 -5.75
C GLU A 641 -29.47 14.72 -4.82
N ASN A 642 -28.39 15.26 -4.26
CA ASN A 642 -28.47 16.35 -3.27
C ASN A 642 -28.20 17.74 -3.86
N GLY A 643 -27.82 17.85 -5.14
CA GLY A 643 -27.52 19.13 -5.79
C GLY A 643 -26.23 19.77 -5.25
N VAL A 644 -25.21 18.98 -4.91
CA VAL A 644 -23.93 19.46 -4.36
C VAL A 644 -22.92 19.61 -5.49
N ALA A 645 -22.49 20.85 -5.77
CA ALA A 645 -21.64 21.25 -6.93
C ALA A 645 -22.19 20.97 -8.33
N VAL A 646 -23.25 20.17 -8.45
CA VAL A 646 -23.95 19.90 -9.70
C VAL A 646 -25.44 20.14 -9.48
N ASP A 647 -26.16 20.46 -10.54
CA ASP A 647 -27.60 20.63 -10.48
C ASP A 647 -28.29 19.33 -10.02
N GLN A 648 -29.35 19.50 -9.22
CA GLN A 648 -30.10 18.39 -8.67
C GLN A 648 -30.90 17.68 -9.76
N ASP A 649 -30.49 16.46 -10.10
CA ASP A 649 -31.08 15.66 -11.17
C ASP A 649 -31.22 14.20 -10.74
N PHE A 650 -32.46 13.77 -10.50
CA PHE A 650 -32.74 12.41 -10.06
C PHE A 650 -32.58 11.38 -11.17
N HIS A 651 -32.73 11.76 -12.44
CA HIS A 651 -32.51 10.86 -13.56
C HIS A 651 -31.01 10.54 -13.70
N MET A 652 -30.16 11.56 -13.65
CA MET A 652 -28.71 11.37 -13.65
C MET A 652 -28.23 10.61 -12.41
N ALA A 653 -28.78 10.92 -11.23
CA ALA A 653 -28.46 10.18 -10.00
C ALA A 653 -28.78 8.68 -10.14
N LYS A 654 -29.96 8.34 -10.67
CA LYS A 654 -30.35 6.94 -10.95
C LYS A 654 -29.33 6.28 -11.89
N ARG A 655 -29.02 6.92 -13.02
CA ARG A 655 -28.08 6.37 -14.00
C ARG A 655 -26.71 6.05 -13.39
N TYR A 656 -26.17 6.93 -12.55
CA TYR A 656 -24.89 6.68 -11.90
C TYR A 656 -24.95 5.57 -10.84
N TYR A 657 -26.08 5.45 -10.13
CA TYR A 657 -26.30 4.32 -9.24
C TYR A 657 -26.38 3.00 -10.01
N ASP A 658 -27.08 2.96 -11.14
CA ASP A 658 -27.17 1.77 -12.01
C ASP A 658 -25.79 1.39 -12.57
N LEU A 659 -24.99 2.37 -13.04
CA LEU A 659 -23.60 2.12 -13.48
C LEU A 659 -22.70 1.57 -12.37
N ALA A 660 -22.89 2.01 -11.13
CA ALA A 660 -22.14 1.47 -9.99
C ALA A 660 -22.47 -0.01 -9.73
N LEU A 661 -23.74 -0.40 -9.94
CA LEU A 661 -24.19 -1.78 -9.82
C LEU A 661 -23.62 -2.67 -10.94
N ASP A 662 -23.59 -2.17 -12.18
CA ASP A 662 -23.05 -2.91 -13.33
C ASP A 662 -21.56 -3.23 -13.17
N LEU A 663 -20.81 -2.34 -12.52
CA LEU A 663 -19.37 -2.49 -12.32
C LEU A 663 -19.00 -3.46 -11.20
N SER A 664 -19.77 -3.47 -10.12
CA SER A 664 -19.47 -4.28 -8.94
C SER A 664 -20.75 -4.93 -8.40
N PRO A 665 -20.85 -6.27 -8.42
CA PRO A 665 -21.98 -6.96 -7.81
C PRO A 665 -22.02 -6.76 -6.29
N GLU A 666 -20.89 -6.45 -5.65
CA GLU A 666 -20.80 -6.15 -4.22
C GLU A 666 -21.57 -4.87 -3.84
N ALA A 667 -21.78 -3.95 -4.78
CA ALA A 667 -22.51 -2.71 -4.56
C ALA A 667 -24.04 -2.88 -4.58
N TYR A 668 -24.56 -4.10 -4.80
CA TYR A 668 -25.99 -4.36 -4.98
C TYR A 668 -26.87 -3.78 -3.88
N LEU A 669 -26.62 -4.16 -2.62
CA LEU A 669 -27.45 -3.73 -1.50
C LEU A 669 -27.37 -2.19 -1.28
N PRO A 670 -26.18 -1.56 -1.18
CA PRO A 670 -26.08 -0.10 -1.05
C PRO A 670 -26.76 0.68 -2.19
N VAL A 671 -26.59 0.23 -3.43
CA VAL A 671 -27.20 0.88 -4.60
C VAL A 671 -28.72 0.75 -4.56
N LYS A 672 -29.27 -0.45 -4.33
CA LYS A 672 -30.72 -0.64 -4.23
C LYS A 672 -31.35 0.19 -3.11
N LEU A 673 -30.70 0.29 -1.95
CA LEU A 673 -31.14 1.19 -0.87
C LEU A 673 -31.12 2.67 -1.28
N SER A 674 -30.10 3.08 -2.03
CA SER A 674 -29.97 4.44 -2.56
C SER A 674 -31.07 4.74 -3.59
N LEU A 675 -31.37 3.78 -4.46
CA LEU A 675 -32.47 3.86 -5.43
C LEU A 675 -33.84 3.90 -4.74
N ILE A 676 -34.07 3.08 -3.69
CA ILE A 676 -35.30 3.15 -2.86
C ILE A 676 -35.47 4.57 -2.31
N LYS A 677 -34.41 5.10 -1.67
CA LYS A 677 -34.38 6.44 -1.10
C LYS A 677 -34.67 7.50 -2.17
N LEU A 678 -34.06 7.37 -3.35
CA LEU A 678 -34.27 8.28 -4.48
C LEU A 678 -35.73 8.24 -4.97
N ARG A 679 -36.34 7.06 -5.09
CA ARG A 679 -37.77 6.92 -5.48
C ARG A 679 -38.71 7.48 -4.42
N ILE A 680 -38.43 7.29 -3.12
CA ILE A 680 -39.22 7.92 -2.03
C ILE A 680 -39.12 9.45 -2.11
N ARG A 681 -37.93 9.99 -2.33
CA ARG A 681 -37.72 11.44 -2.52
C ARG A 681 -38.44 11.96 -3.76
N GLY A 682 -38.38 11.22 -4.88
CA GLY A 682 -39.12 11.54 -6.10
C GLY A 682 -40.65 11.54 -5.90
N TYR A 683 -41.18 10.55 -5.17
CA TYR A 683 -42.60 10.50 -4.81
C TYR A 683 -43.01 11.68 -3.92
N TRP A 684 -42.21 12.01 -2.91
CA TRP A 684 -42.44 13.17 -2.05
C TRP A 684 -42.41 14.49 -2.83
N ASN A 685 -41.45 14.63 -3.75
CA ASN A 685 -41.34 15.78 -4.63
C ASN A 685 -42.59 15.95 -5.51
N ARG A 686 -43.14 14.85 -6.03
CA ARG A 686 -44.39 14.83 -6.79
C ARG A 686 -45.61 15.26 -5.96
N ILE A 687 -45.67 14.88 -4.69
CA ILE A 687 -46.75 15.29 -3.78
C ILE A 687 -46.63 16.77 -3.41
N THR A 688 -45.42 17.24 -3.21
CA THR A 688 -45.14 18.60 -2.74
C THR A 688 -45.00 19.62 -3.88
N ASN A 689 -45.13 19.20 -5.14
CA ASN A 689 -44.92 20.00 -6.35
C ASN A 689 -43.59 20.77 -6.31
N GLY A 690 -42.50 20.10 -5.93
CA GLY A 690 -41.17 20.71 -5.92
C GLY A 690 -40.56 20.83 -7.32
N ASN A 691 -39.57 21.70 -7.45
CA ASN A 691 -38.94 22.09 -8.73
C ASN A 691 -37.77 21.17 -9.17
N ILE A 692 -37.79 19.90 -8.77
CA ILE A 692 -36.69 18.95 -9.03
C ILE A 692 -37.00 18.12 -10.28
N ASN A 693 -36.00 17.89 -11.13
CA ASN A 693 -36.12 17.02 -12.31
C ASN A 693 -36.48 15.59 -11.88
N PRO A 694 -37.69 15.10 -12.23
CA PRO A 694 -38.13 13.77 -11.82
C PRO A 694 -37.41 12.68 -12.64
N ILE A 695 -37.42 11.45 -12.12
CA ILE A 695 -36.99 10.28 -12.89
C ILE A 695 -37.98 10.11 -14.05
N HIS A 696 -37.54 10.35 -15.28
CA HIS A 696 -38.29 9.98 -16.47
C HIS A 696 -38.21 8.45 -16.64
N GLU A 697 -39.34 7.79 -16.85
CA GLU A 697 -39.34 6.41 -17.36
C GLU A 697 -38.86 6.51 -18.81
N GLU A 698 -37.76 5.83 -19.17
CA GLU A 698 -37.37 5.71 -20.57
C GLU A 698 -38.52 5.03 -21.32
N GLU A 699 -39.23 5.80 -22.14
CA GLU A 699 -40.23 5.24 -23.05
C GLU A 699 -39.52 4.23 -23.96
N GLY A 700 -39.89 2.96 -23.80
CA GLY A 700 -39.27 1.84 -24.51
C GLY A 700 -39.15 2.09 -26.01
N LYS A 701 -37.97 1.74 -26.52
CA LYS A 701 -37.59 1.57 -27.93
C LYS A 701 -38.82 1.33 -28.84
N LEU A 702 -39.16 2.30 -29.69
CA LEU A 702 -39.93 2.01 -30.91
C LEU A 702 -39.24 2.59 -32.14
N LEU A 703 -38.94 1.67 -33.06
CA LEU A 703 -38.36 1.82 -34.40
C LEU A 703 -39.20 2.77 -35.32
N PRO A 704 -38.66 3.19 -36.48
CA PRO A 704 -38.90 4.53 -37.02
C PRO A 704 -40.02 4.62 -38.08
N THR A 705 -40.54 5.85 -38.20
CA THR A 705 -41.18 6.49 -39.38
C THR A 705 -42.53 5.98 -39.91
N TYR A 706 -43.63 6.69 -39.58
CA TYR A 706 -44.84 6.80 -40.44
C TYR A 706 -45.58 8.15 -40.20
N PRO A 707 -46.36 8.66 -41.19
CA PRO A 707 -46.73 10.08 -41.27
C PRO A 707 -47.88 10.55 -40.35
N VAL A 708 -47.76 11.82 -39.95
CA VAL A 708 -48.40 12.59 -38.86
C VAL A 708 -49.95 12.65 -38.82
N ARG A 709 -50.70 11.99 -39.72
CA ARG A 709 -52.16 12.21 -39.80
C ARG A 709 -53.06 11.15 -39.14
N VAL A 710 -52.52 10.03 -38.66
CA VAL A 710 -53.31 9.01 -37.92
C VAL A 710 -53.12 9.11 -36.39
N PHE A 711 -52.13 9.91 -35.94
CA PHE A 711 -51.69 10.00 -34.54
C PHE A 711 -52.71 10.69 -33.60
N LEU A 712 -53.54 11.60 -34.11
CA LEU A 712 -54.38 12.48 -33.28
C LEU A 712 -55.67 11.83 -32.75
N VAL A 713 -56.15 10.76 -33.38
CA VAL A 713 -57.44 10.13 -33.01
C VAL A 713 -57.26 8.96 -32.03
N SER A 714 -56.11 8.28 -32.03
CA SER A 714 -55.78 7.27 -30.99
C SER A 714 -55.28 7.89 -29.68
N TYR A 715 -54.66 9.08 -29.72
CA TYR A 715 -54.09 9.73 -28.53
C TYR A 715 -55.13 10.21 -27.50
N LEU A 716 -56.39 10.42 -27.90
CA LEU A 716 -57.43 10.89 -26.99
C LEU A 716 -58.05 9.75 -26.15
N HIS A 717 -57.91 8.48 -26.57
CA HIS A 717 -58.52 7.34 -25.87
C HIS A 717 -57.58 6.66 -24.86
N LEU A 718 -56.27 6.91 -24.91
CA LEU A 718 -55.27 6.27 -24.03
C LEU A 718 -54.91 7.12 -22.78
N PHE A 719 -55.32 8.40 -22.74
CA PHE A 719 -54.95 9.34 -21.67
C PHE A 719 -55.85 9.26 -20.41
N LEU A 720 -56.80 8.32 -20.36
CA LEU A 720 -57.79 8.19 -19.29
C LEU A 720 -57.65 6.92 -18.44
N ASP A 721 -56.48 6.27 -18.42
CA ASP A 721 -56.25 5.16 -17.47
C ASP A 721 -55.35 5.61 -16.31
N SER A 722 -56.00 6.08 -15.25
CA SER A 722 -55.39 6.19 -13.93
C SER A 722 -55.06 4.79 -13.43
N LYS A 723 -53.78 4.39 -13.40
CA LYS A 723 -53.36 3.15 -12.70
C LYS A 723 -53.91 3.19 -11.26
N PRO A 724 -54.54 2.12 -10.76
CA PRO A 724 -55.19 2.13 -9.45
C PRO A 724 -54.19 2.34 -8.31
N ARG A 725 -54.64 2.92 -7.19
CA ARG A 725 -53.84 3.09 -5.97
C ARG A 725 -53.40 1.72 -5.44
N ARG A 726 -52.13 1.38 -5.62
CA ARG A 726 -51.49 0.18 -5.04
C ARG A 726 -51.43 0.30 -3.52
N THR A 727 -51.61 -0.80 -2.79
CA THR A 727 -51.29 -0.84 -1.36
C THR A 727 -49.77 -0.85 -1.16
N PHE A 728 -49.27 -0.43 0.01
CA PHE A 728 -47.81 -0.33 0.25
C PHE A 728 -47.09 -1.67 0.04
N LYS A 729 -47.71 -2.81 0.41
CA LYS A 729 -47.14 -4.15 0.20
C LYS A 729 -47.02 -4.50 -1.29
N GLU A 730 -48.05 -4.22 -2.10
CA GLU A 730 -48.03 -4.45 -3.56
C GLU A 730 -47.10 -3.47 -4.28
N TRP A 731 -46.96 -2.25 -3.76
CA TRP A 731 -45.98 -1.29 -4.27
C TRP A 731 -44.56 -1.76 -3.99
N VAL A 732 -44.25 -2.29 -2.80
CA VAL A 732 -42.93 -2.86 -2.47
C VAL A 732 -42.65 -4.14 -3.27
N LYS A 733 -43.63 -5.03 -3.45
CA LYS A 733 -43.46 -6.26 -4.23
C LYS A 733 -43.21 -5.99 -5.72
N ALA A 734 -44.05 -5.16 -6.35
CA ALA A 734 -43.83 -4.70 -7.73
C ALA A 734 -42.63 -3.74 -7.87
N PHE A 735 -42.04 -3.28 -6.76
CA PHE A 735 -40.80 -2.51 -6.71
C PHE A 735 -39.56 -3.42 -6.73
N ILE A 736 -39.68 -4.67 -6.25
CA ILE A 736 -38.62 -5.69 -6.29
C ILE A 736 -38.64 -6.44 -7.64
N GLU A 737 -39.83 -6.88 -8.10
CA GLU A 737 -39.99 -7.70 -9.32
C GLU A 737 -39.71 -6.93 -10.64
N ASN A 738 -39.99 -5.62 -10.72
CA ASN A 738 -39.84 -4.86 -11.98
C ASN A 738 -38.38 -4.64 -12.45
N ASP A 739 -37.38 -4.91 -11.60
CA ASP A 739 -35.96 -4.84 -11.97
C ASP A 739 -35.41 -6.23 -12.37
N GLU A 740 -36.19 -7.32 -12.23
CA GLU A 740 -35.81 -8.70 -12.59
C GLU A 740 -36.16 -9.04 -14.04
N ASP A 741 -37.32 -8.60 -14.54
CA ASP A 741 -37.89 -9.08 -15.82
C ASP A 741 -37.34 -8.42 -17.10
N GLY A 742 -36.30 -7.58 -17.00
CA GLY A 742 -35.86 -6.72 -18.11
C GLY A 742 -34.55 -7.11 -18.80
N TYR A 743 -33.76 -8.04 -18.26
CA TYR A 743 -32.35 -8.17 -18.67
C TYR A 743 -31.82 -9.59 -18.87
N TYR A 744 -32.53 -10.64 -18.42
CA TYR A 744 -32.06 -12.03 -18.55
C TYR A 744 -32.39 -12.68 -19.90
N GLU A 745 -33.41 -12.23 -20.62
CA GLU A 745 -33.83 -12.85 -21.90
C GLU A 745 -32.96 -12.42 -23.09
N ASP A 746 -32.47 -11.17 -23.12
CA ASP A 746 -31.71 -10.60 -24.27
C ASP A 746 -30.28 -11.16 -24.38
N LEU A 747 -29.76 -11.82 -23.34
CA LEU A 747 -28.42 -12.40 -23.32
C LEU A 747 -28.34 -13.80 -23.95
N TYR A 748 -29.48 -14.46 -24.17
CA TYR A 748 -29.52 -15.80 -24.79
C TYR A 748 -29.60 -15.79 -26.33
N GLU A 749 -29.97 -14.68 -26.96
CA GLU A 749 -30.10 -14.61 -28.43
C GLU A 749 -28.92 -13.95 -29.16
N LEU A 750 -28.01 -13.26 -28.47
CA LEU A 750 -26.85 -12.59 -29.06
C LEU A 750 -25.57 -13.44 -29.14
N GLN A 751 -25.59 -14.67 -28.62
CA GLN A 751 -24.42 -15.56 -28.55
C GLN A 751 -24.40 -16.67 -29.62
N ARG A 752 -25.17 -16.51 -30.71
CA ARG A 752 -25.29 -17.51 -31.79
C ARG A 752 -24.83 -17.04 -33.18
N GLY A 753 -24.13 -15.91 -33.27
CA GLY A 753 -23.57 -15.41 -34.53
C GLY A 753 -22.11 -15.01 -34.37
N ASP A 754 -21.23 -15.87 -34.90
CA ASP A 754 -19.85 -15.58 -35.32
C ASP A 754 -18.79 -15.43 -34.21
N ASP A 755 -18.13 -16.54 -33.85
CA ASP A 755 -16.77 -16.83 -34.38
C ASP A 755 -16.17 -18.11 -33.74
N ASP A 756 -16.18 -19.18 -34.53
CA ASP A 756 -15.28 -20.32 -34.43
C ASP A 756 -13.95 -19.99 -35.12
N GLU A 757 -12.87 -19.67 -34.39
CA GLU A 757 -11.52 -20.21 -34.69
C GLU A 757 -10.48 -19.90 -33.58
N TYR A 758 -9.75 -20.95 -33.17
CA TYR A 758 -8.59 -21.02 -32.26
C TYR A 758 -8.80 -21.08 -30.73
N ARG A 759 -9.14 -22.30 -30.28
CA ARG A 759 -8.81 -22.87 -28.96
C ARG A 759 -7.35 -23.33 -28.90
N GLY A 760 -6.75 -23.24 -27.70
CA GLY A 760 -5.66 -24.13 -27.30
C GLY A 760 -4.94 -23.74 -26.02
N LEU A 761 -5.52 -24.00 -24.84
CA LEU A 761 -4.83 -24.52 -23.65
C LEU A 761 -5.86 -24.99 -22.62
N GLU A 762 -5.89 -26.31 -22.41
CA GLU A 762 -6.86 -27.07 -21.62
C GLU A 762 -6.71 -26.87 -20.11
N SER A 763 -7.84 -26.73 -19.42
CA SER A 763 -8.04 -27.21 -18.06
C SER A 763 -9.26 -28.13 -18.10
N GLU A 764 -9.01 -29.44 -18.10
CA GLU A 764 -10.04 -30.46 -17.88
C GLU A 764 -10.63 -30.29 -16.47
N GLY A 765 -11.91 -29.97 -16.42
CA GLY A 765 -12.75 -30.08 -15.24
C GLY A 765 -14.00 -30.85 -15.65
N HIS A 766 -14.12 -32.07 -15.13
CA HIS A 766 -15.27 -32.95 -15.33
C HIS A 766 -16.58 -32.23 -14.95
N GLU A 767 -17.55 -32.35 -15.86
CA GLU A 767 -18.98 -32.30 -15.57
C GLU A 767 -19.30 -33.28 -14.43
N ASP A 768 -19.74 -32.73 -13.30
CA ASP A 768 -20.73 -33.35 -12.43
C ASP A 768 -21.77 -32.27 -12.13
N GLY A 769 -22.90 -32.38 -12.83
CA GLY A 769 -24.08 -31.56 -12.57
C GLY A 769 -24.73 -31.98 -11.27
N TYR A 770 -24.61 -31.13 -10.24
CA TYR A 770 -25.45 -31.20 -9.04
C TYR A 770 -25.39 -29.89 -8.24
N TYR A 771 -25.96 -28.82 -8.78
CA TYR A 771 -26.57 -27.74 -8.00
C TYR A 771 -27.80 -27.27 -8.78
N ASP A 772 -28.92 -27.93 -8.47
CA ASP A 772 -30.27 -27.39 -8.59
C ASP A 772 -30.30 -25.99 -7.93
N ASP A 773 -30.96 -25.05 -8.59
CA ASP A 773 -31.86 -24.05 -8.02
C ASP A 773 -31.66 -23.75 -6.53
N LEU A 774 -30.79 -22.78 -6.24
CA LEU A 774 -30.93 -21.95 -5.05
C LEU A 774 -31.51 -20.62 -5.50
N ASP A 775 -32.82 -20.65 -5.79
CA ASP A 775 -33.69 -19.51 -5.57
C ASP A 775 -33.47 -19.06 -4.11
N LEU A 776 -32.62 -18.04 -3.92
CA LEU A 776 -32.57 -17.32 -2.66
C LEU A 776 -33.77 -16.38 -2.63
N ASP A 777 -34.94 -16.98 -2.42
CA ASP A 777 -36.08 -16.29 -1.84
C ASP A 777 -35.55 -15.56 -0.60
N ILE A 778 -35.55 -14.22 -0.66
CA ILE A 778 -35.32 -13.40 0.53
C ILE A 778 -36.46 -13.75 1.48
N ASP A 779 -36.18 -14.61 2.47
CA ASP A 779 -37.14 -15.03 3.48
C ASP A 779 -37.92 -13.81 3.99
N GLU A 780 -39.26 -13.88 3.94
CA GLU A 780 -40.19 -12.86 4.46
C GLU A 780 -39.82 -12.46 5.91
N GLY A 781 -39.09 -13.33 6.63
CA GLY A 781 -38.54 -13.11 7.97
C GLY A 781 -37.39 -12.10 8.09
N ILE A 782 -36.56 -11.87 7.06
CA ILE A 782 -35.50 -10.84 7.11
C ILE A 782 -36.11 -9.45 7.01
N LEU A 783 -37.11 -9.29 6.13
CA LEU A 783 -37.86 -8.06 5.95
C LEU A 783 -38.70 -7.75 7.20
N GLU A 784 -39.42 -8.73 7.75
CA GLU A 784 -40.10 -8.58 9.04
C GLU A 784 -39.12 -8.28 10.17
N GLY A 785 -37.95 -8.92 10.20
CA GLY A 785 -36.89 -8.68 11.18
C GLY A 785 -36.38 -7.23 11.13
N LEU A 786 -36.09 -6.69 9.94
CA LEU A 786 -35.68 -5.30 9.76
C LEU A 786 -36.80 -4.31 10.12
N LEU A 787 -38.06 -4.65 9.84
CA LEU A 787 -39.23 -3.84 10.20
C LEU A 787 -39.44 -3.80 11.71
N ILE A 788 -39.29 -4.94 12.39
CA ILE A 788 -39.36 -5.06 13.85
C ILE A 788 -38.20 -4.31 14.51
N VAL A 789 -36.97 -4.44 14.00
CA VAL A 789 -35.81 -3.69 14.52
C VAL A 789 -35.98 -2.20 14.30
N GLY A 790 -36.49 -1.77 13.13
CA GLY A 790 -36.81 -0.38 12.84
C GLY A 790 -37.90 0.19 13.76
N LEU A 791 -38.98 -0.56 14.00
CA LEU A 791 -40.04 -0.20 14.93
C LEU A 791 -39.55 -0.18 16.38
N ALA A 792 -38.68 -1.11 16.77
CA ALA A 792 -38.08 -1.15 18.10
C ALA A 792 -37.13 0.03 18.33
N ALA A 793 -36.33 0.40 17.32
CA ALA A 793 -35.48 1.58 17.37
C ALA A 793 -36.32 2.87 17.44
N ALA A 794 -37.40 2.97 16.66
CA ALA A 794 -38.33 4.10 16.73
C ALA A 794 -39.03 4.17 18.11
N LEU A 795 -39.43 3.04 18.68
CA LEU A 795 -39.96 2.95 20.03
C LEU A 795 -38.92 3.35 21.09
N LEU A 796 -37.66 2.93 20.95
CA LEU A 796 -36.57 3.34 21.84
C LEU A 796 -36.33 4.85 21.77
N VAL A 797 -36.37 5.45 20.58
CA VAL A 797 -36.27 6.91 20.41
C VAL A 797 -37.47 7.62 21.04
N LEU A 798 -38.69 7.10 20.87
CA LEU A 798 -39.89 7.67 21.49
C LEU A 798 -39.90 7.51 23.01
N VAL A 799 -39.42 6.38 23.54
CA VAL A 799 -39.23 6.15 24.97
C VAL A 799 -38.14 7.08 25.51
N TYR A 800 -37.04 7.26 24.78
CA TYR A 800 -35.99 8.21 25.13
C TYR A 800 -36.51 9.65 25.17
N PHE A 801 -37.27 10.08 24.15
CA PHE A 801 -37.92 11.40 24.13
C PHE A 801 -38.93 11.57 25.26
N ARG A 802 -39.73 10.54 25.55
CA ARG A 802 -40.69 10.54 26.66
C ARG A 802 -39.97 10.59 28.01
N GLN A 803 -38.86 9.88 28.16
CA GLN A 803 -38.04 9.88 29.36
C GLN A 803 -37.30 11.21 29.55
N GLN A 804 -36.85 11.84 28.46
CA GLN A 804 -36.27 13.17 28.48
C GLN A 804 -37.30 14.25 28.82
N GLN A 805 -38.53 14.14 28.30
CA GLN A 805 -39.65 14.99 28.73
C GLN A 805 -40.04 14.77 30.19
N GLN A 806 -40.04 13.52 30.68
CA GLN A 806 -40.28 13.22 32.10
C GLN A 806 -39.18 13.76 32.99
N ARG A 807 -37.91 13.69 32.58
CA ARG A 807 -36.78 14.33 33.29
C ARG A 807 -36.93 15.84 33.31
N ASN A 808 -37.33 16.47 32.20
CA ASN A 808 -37.60 17.92 32.18
C ASN A 808 -38.77 18.28 33.10
N ARG A 809 -39.86 17.50 33.10
CA ARG A 809 -40.98 17.71 34.04
C ARG A 809 -40.63 17.42 35.50
N GLN A 810 -39.74 16.47 35.77
CA GLN A 810 -39.23 16.21 37.11
C GLN A 810 -38.29 17.33 37.56
N ASN A 811 -37.47 17.90 36.67
CA ASN A 811 -36.66 19.08 36.96
C ASN A 811 -37.53 20.34 37.15
N GLU A 812 -38.60 20.49 36.37
CA GLU A 812 -39.59 21.57 36.56
C GLU A 812 -40.37 21.40 37.87
N ASN A 813 -40.80 20.19 38.21
CA ASN A 813 -41.47 19.90 39.49
C ASN A 813 -40.50 19.93 40.68
N ALA A 814 -39.23 19.59 40.50
CA ALA A 814 -38.19 19.73 41.52
C ALA A 814 -37.85 21.21 41.74
N ASN A 815 -37.82 22.03 40.68
CA ASN A 815 -37.71 23.49 40.79
C ASN A 815 -38.98 24.13 41.37
N ALA A 816 -40.16 23.61 41.06
CA ALA A 816 -41.43 24.06 41.64
C ALA A 816 -41.55 23.67 43.13
N ASN A 817 -41.12 22.47 43.52
CA ASN A 817 -41.03 22.04 44.91
C ASN A 817 -39.89 22.74 45.68
N ALA A 818 -38.77 23.07 45.03
CA ALA A 818 -37.72 23.90 45.61
C ALA A 818 -38.20 25.34 45.84
N ASN A 819 -38.96 25.91 44.91
CA ASN A 819 -39.61 27.21 45.08
C ASN A 819 -40.78 27.18 46.10
N ALA A 820 -41.52 26.09 46.20
CA ALA A 820 -42.56 25.91 47.22
C ALA A 820 -41.97 25.71 48.63
N ASN A 821 -40.85 24.98 48.75
CA ASN A 821 -40.09 24.88 50.01
C ASN A 821 -39.36 26.18 50.37
N ALA A 822 -38.89 26.96 49.38
CA ALA A 822 -38.35 28.30 49.62
C ALA A 822 -39.42 29.30 50.09
N ASN A 823 -40.66 29.19 49.58
CA ASN A 823 -41.80 30.00 50.05
C ASN A 823 -42.37 29.52 51.40
N ALA A 824 -42.29 28.22 51.73
CA ALA A 824 -42.68 27.70 53.05
C ALA A 824 -41.64 28.05 54.13
N ASN A 825 -40.35 28.14 53.80
CA ASN A 825 -39.31 28.63 54.71
C ASN A 825 -39.24 30.17 54.82
N ALA A 826 -39.90 30.92 53.93
CA ALA A 826 -40.01 32.38 54.04
C ALA A 826 -41.08 32.84 55.06
N GLN A 827 -41.93 31.93 55.56
CA GLN A 827 -42.95 32.23 56.57
C GLN A 827 -42.56 31.82 58.00
N ASN A 828 -41.39 31.23 58.22
CA ASN A 828 -40.94 30.86 59.54
C ASN A 828 -39.50 31.32 59.81
N GLY A 829 -39.40 32.48 60.45
CA GLY A 829 -38.39 32.75 61.48
C GLY A 829 -36.91 32.83 61.08
N ASN A 830 -36.46 34.07 60.94
CA ASN A 830 -35.34 34.66 61.68
C ASN A 830 -33.89 34.22 61.37
N GLY A 831 -33.14 35.15 60.75
CA GLY A 831 -31.75 35.49 61.08
C GLY A 831 -30.64 34.49 60.76
N ASN A 832 -29.93 34.70 59.64
CA ASN A 832 -28.55 35.20 59.67
C ASN A 832 -28.02 35.48 58.27
N ALA A 833 -27.39 36.64 58.13
CA ALA A 833 -26.68 37.07 56.94
C ALA A 833 -25.26 36.50 56.90
N ASN A 834 -24.85 36.00 55.74
CA ASN A 834 -23.57 36.23 55.06
C ASN A 834 -23.21 35.04 54.17
N ASP A 835 -23.37 35.20 52.86
CA ASP A 835 -22.27 35.05 51.90
C ASP A 835 -22.75 35.42 50.50
N ARG A 836 -22.30 36.59 50.02
CA ARG A 836 -22.42 37.00 48.61
C ARG A 836 -21.22 36.44 47.86
N GLY A 837 -21.46 35.45 46.99
CA GLY A 837 -20.49 34.97 46.02
C GLY A 837 -20.11 36.04 44.99
N LEU A 838 -18.89 35.91 44.47
CA LEU A 838 -17.98 37.00 44.07
C LEU A 838 -18.15 37.58 42.64
N PHE A 839 -19.27 37.33 41.94
CA PHE A 839 -19.46 37.83 40.56
C PHE A 839 -20.94 38.15 40.26
N PRO A 840 -21.28 39.34 39.72
CA PRO A 840 -22.63 39.64 39.25
C PRO A 840 -23.02 38.83 38.01
N GLN A 841 -24.29 38.43 37.91
CA GLN A 841 -24.79 37.66 36.76
C GLN A 841 -25.15 38.59 35.59
N PRO A 842 -25.17 38.09 34.34
CA PRO A 842 -25.54 38.89 33.17
C PRO A 842 -27.00 39.36 33.27
N GLY A 843 -27.20 40.65 33.55
CA GLY A 843 -28.52 41.25 33.75
C GLY A 843 -28.62 42.20 34.95
N ASP A 844 -27.63 42.21 35.85
CA ASP A 844 -27.57 43.17 36.95
C ASP A 844 -27.12 44.57 36.48
N PRO A 845 -27.70 45.66 37.00
CA PRO A 845 -27.38 47.03 36.61
C PRO A 845 -25.92 47.44 36.90
N ASP A 846 -25.23 46.74 37.80
CA ASP A 846 -23.81 46.96 38.13
C ASP A 846 -22.81 46.20 37.24
N PHE A 847 -23.29 45.29 36.37
CA PHE A 847 -22.45 44.55 35.42
C PHE A 847 -21.74 45.49 34.41
N GLY A 848 -22.40 46.60 34.03
CA GLY A 848 -21.85 47.59 33.11
C GLY A 848 -20.65 48.37 33.65
N GLN A 849 -20.52 48.53 34.98
CA GLN A 849 -19.37 49.21 35.59
C GLN A 849 -18.16 48.29 35.76
N TRP A 850 -18.37 46.98 35.87
CA TRP A 850 -17.28 45.99 35.91
C TRP A 850 -16.62 45.81 34.54
N VAL A 851 -17.40 45.81 33.45
CA VAL A 851 -16.89 45.67 32.07
C VAL A 851 -16.11 46.91 31.59
N ALA A 852 -16.39 48.09 32.15
CA ALA A 852 -15.73 49.34 31.75
C ALA A 852 -14.39 49.62 32.44
N GLY A 853 -13.93 48.79 33.39
CA GLY A 853 -12.70 48.99 34.17
C GLY A 853 -11.43 48.28 33.64
N GLY A 854 -11.47 47.67 32.45
CA GLY A 854 -10.42 46.76 31.97
C GLY A 854 -9.54 47.27 30.81
N VAL A 855 -9.28 48.57 30.71
CA VAL A 855 -8.28 49.12 29.78
C VAL A 855 -7.10 49.66 30.58
N GLY A 856 -5.97 48.95 30.55
CA GLY A 856 -4.69 49.40 31.08
C GLY A 856 -3.98 48.39 31.98
N HIS A 857 -3.31 47.41 31.37
CA HIS A 857 -1.92 47.01 31.61
C HIS A 857 -1.56 45.76 30.80
#